data_AF-A0A8S1CSH4-F1
#
_entry.id   AF-A0A8S1CSH4-F1
#
_cell.length_a   1.000
_cell.length_b   1.000
_cell.length_c   1.000
_cell.angle_alpha   90.00
_cell.angle_beta   90.00
_cell.angle_gamma   90.00
#
_symmetry.space_group_name_H-M   'P 1'
#
loop_
_entity.id
_entity.type
_entity.pdbx_description
1 polymer ?
#
loop_
_entity_poly.entity_id
_entity_poly.type
_entity_poly.pdbx_seq_one_letter_code
_entity_poly.pdbx_strand_id
1 'polypeptide(L)'
;MSAWKRSESVPPRIWLKENGIVIRDVTPDLDNFVIEHMLENFARDEPLNRSTNLTDDPDSMAALVTLWNEVLPQRVSLVALAEGTPGANLEPVGFDNPPTIMGANVLTICCKNDKKTTFDSDIVGDAFQKVFKFLDSINALVDVYQRFGVDHYVDAVGLSVAPMSRGKGLGLLILKARLELCKGLNIPLTKTIFTAIQSQKIAAKAGFQVLVEREYDQLKGPDGKVIFPDMAPTKVIQLSAKTIPSVHTRKQLVRAPTIRMSRPAGVGIIAIEAYFPSQFVDQTELEQFDGVSAGKYTVGLGQARMGFCTDREDVNSLCLTAVQRLMERNSIGAEQIGRLEVGTETILDKSKSVKTVLMQLFGDNTDIEGIDTTNACYGGTAALFNALSWVESSAWDGRLAIVVAADIAVYATGSARPTGGAGAMAMLVGPNAPLVIESGLRASYMKHAYDFYKPDLNSEYPVVDGKLSIQCYLSALDHCYQLYCKKAQKANPESKVQLNTFDAFLFHSPYCKLVQKSLARLLLNDYFLASDEEKSKFPEAFNSIKNVKMEETYFDRDVERLVLDNSKQLFEEKTKPSLFLANQIGNMYTPSLYGGLVSLLISREASKLAGNRVALFSYGSGLASSMYSLKISTDLAPVQKLVDSLNHVKPTLEARRKIAPEEFAATLDAKEKNHHKGTQSSL
;
A
#
# COMPACT_ATOMS: atom_id res chain seq x y z
N MET A 1 -13.84 -37.28 -5.49
CA MET A 1 -14.17 -37.15 -6.93
C MET A 1 -14.64 -35.73 -7.22
N SER A 2 -14.10 -35.11 -8.26
CA SER A 2 -14.43 -33.73 -8.66
C SER A 2 -15.88 -33.61 -9.12
N ALA A 3 -16.54 -32.51 -8.78
CA ALA A 3 -17.87 -32.18 -9.31
C ALA A 3 -17.86 -31.74 -10.79
N TRP A 4 -16.67 -31.53 -11.38
CA TRP A 4 -16.52 -31.05 -12.75
C TRP A 4 -16.76 -32.14 -13.80
N LYS A 5 -17.44 -31.79 -14.90
CA LYS A 5 -17.64 -32.67 -16.06
C LYS A 5 -17.17 -31.97 -17.32
N ARG A 6 -16.50 -32.72 -18.20
CA ARG A 6 -16.07 -32.22 -19.52
C ARG A 6 -17.30 -31.90 -20.36
N SER A 7 -17.31 -30.71 -20.95
CA SER A 7 -18.36 -30.30 -21.88
C SER A 7 -18.35 -31.17 -23.14
N GLU A 8 -19.52 -31.69 -23.53
CA GLU A 8 -19.71 -32.43 -24.78
C GLU A 8 -19.39 -31.58 -26.02
N SER A 9 -19.47 -30.26 -25.91
CA SER A 9 -19.10 -29.32 -26.99
C SER A 9 -17.61 -29.31 -27.32
N VAL A 10 -16.79 -29.99 -26.50
CA VAL A 10 -15.33 -30.07 -26.66
C VAL A 10 -14.91 -31.54 -26.58
N PRO A 11 -15.08 -32.32 -27.66
CA PRO A 11 -14.68 -33.72 -27.68
C PRO A 11 -13.15 -33.87 -27.55
N PRO A 12 -12.64 -35.08 -27.24
CA PRO A 12 -11.23 -35.39 -27.32
C PRO A 12 -10.63 -34.98 -28.67
N ARG A 13 -9.47 -34.33 -28.64
CA ARG A 13 -8.80 -33.80 -29.83
C ARG A 13 -7.29 -33.74 -29.69
N ILE A 14 -6.64 -33.37 -30.79
CA ILE A 14 -5.23 -33.00 -30.83
C ILE A 14 -5.09 -31.53 -30.41
N TRP A 15 -4.25 -31.27 -29.42
CA TRP A 15 -4.01 -29.93 -28.88
C TRP A 15 -2.74 -29.28 -29.46
N LEU A 16 -1.76 -30.10 -29.84
CA LEU A 16 -0.51 -29.63 -30.41
C LEU A 16 0.09 -30.70 -31.33
N LYS A 17 0.64 -30.27 -32.46
CA LYS A 17 1.43 -31.12 -33.36
C LYS A 17 2.68 -30.35 -33.77
N GLU A 18 3.85 -30.87 -33.43
CA GLU A 18 5.13 -30.19 -33.68
C GLU A 18 6.28 -31.20 -33.74
N ASN A 19 7.19 -31.05 -34.72
CA ASN A 19 8.41 -31.86 -34.84
C ASN A 19 8.19 -33.39 -34.82
N GLY A 20 7.16 -33.89 -35.51
CA GLY A 20 6.84 -35.32 -35.56
C GLY A 20 6.22 -35.88 -34.28
N ILE A 21 5.73 -35.00 -33.39
CA ILE A 21 5.05 -35.36 -32.14
C ILE A 21 3.60 -34.89 -32.22
N VAL A 22 2.67 -35.74 -31.81
CA VAL A 22 1.25 -35.40 -31.65
C VAL A 22 0.87 -35.46 -30.17
N ILE A 23 0.37 -34.35 -29.63
CA ILE A 23 -0.10 -34.26 -28.24
C ILE A 23 -1.61 -34.09 -28.24
N ARG A 24 -2.31 -35.07 -27.66
CA ARG A 24 -3.77 -35.19 -27.69
C ARG A 24 -4.33 -35.64 -26.34
N ASP A 25 -5.65 -35.55 -26.21
CA ASP A 25 -6.39 -36.14 -25.09
C ASP A 25 -6.16 -37.66 -25.00
N VAL A 26 -6.09 -38.15 -23.76
CA VAL A 26 -6.14 -39.59 -23.45
C VAL A 26 -7.60 -40.08 -23.59
N THR A 27 -7.84 -40.94 -24.58
CA THR A 27 -9.13 -41.60 -24.78
C THR A 27 -9.19 -42.94 -24.05
N PRO A 28 -10.38 -43.54 -23.85
CA PRO A 28 -10.53 -44.76 -23.06
C PRO A 28 -9.63 -45.93 -23.51
N ASP A 29 -9.43 -46.07 -24.82
CA ASP A 29 -8.55 -47.07 -25.44
C ASP A 29 -7.05 -46.86 -25.13
N LEU A 30 -6.67 -45.67 -24.65
CA LEU A 30 -5.31 -45.31 -24.26
C LEU A 30 -5.06 -45.35 -22.75
N ASP A 31 -6.09 -45.55 -21.91
CA ASP A 31 -5.97 -45.46 -20.45
C ASP A 31 -4.89 -46.43 -19.91
N ASN A 32 -4.95 -47.71 -20.33
CA ASN A 32 -4.00 -48.73 -19.88
C ASN A 32 -2.57 -48.46 -20.36
N PHE A 33 -2.40 -48.05 -21.62
CA PHE A 33 -1.07 -47.72 -22.16
C PHE A 33 -0.44 -46.51 -21.45
N VAL A 34 -1.26 -45.52 -21.07
CA VAL A 34 -0.78 -44.37 -20.29
C VAL A 34 -0.41 -44.78 -18.87
N ILE A 35 -1.21 -45.63 -18.22
CA ILE A 35 -0.88 -46.15 -16.88
C ILE A 35 0.42 -46.94 -16.93
N GLU A 36 0.60 -47.82 -17.90
CA GLU A 36 1.83 -48.58 -18.10
C GLU A 36 3.04 -47.66 -18.30
N HIS A 37 2.92 -46.65 -19.18
CA HIS A 37 3.94 -45.63 -19.36
C HIS A 37 4.28 -44.89 -18.04
N MET A 38 3.26 -44.54 -17.24
CA MET A 38 3.47 -43.87 -15.96
C MET A 38 4.14 -44.78 -14.92
N LEU A 39 3.80 -46.07 -14.89
CA LEU A 39 4.46 -47.06 -14.02
C LEU A 39 5.93 -47.28 -14.40
N GLU A 40 6.22 -47.42 -15.69
CA GLU A 40 7.58 -47.68 -16.17
C GLU A 40 8.51 -46.48 -16.01
N ASN A 41 7.96 -45.26 -16.08
CA ASN A 41 8.75 -44.04 -16.15
C ASN A 41 8.51 -43.11 -14.95
N PHE A 42 7.27 -42.65 -14.74
CA PHE A 42 6.99 -41.69 -13.66
C PHE A 42 7.24 -42.30 -12.28
N ALA A 43 6.68 -43.48 -11.98
CA ALA A 43 6.78 -44.09 -10.66
C ALA A 43 8.25 -44.29 -10.23
N ARG A 44 9.12 -44.62 -11.19
CA ARG A 44 10.56 -44.84 -10.98
C ARG A 44 11.40 -43.56 -10.93
N ASP A 45 11.07 -42.53 -11.71
CA ASP A 45 11.92 -41.35 -11.85
C ASP A 45 11.53 -40.19 -10.94
N GLU A 46 10.27 -40.14 -10.49
CA GLU A 46 9.75 -39.09 -9.62
C GLU A 46 10.58 -39.01 -8.32
N PRO A 47 11.12 -37.82 -7.96
CA PRO A 47 12.06 -37.69 -6.85
C PRO A 47 11.55 -38.15 -5.48
N LEU A 48 10.28 -37.87 -5.15
CA LEU A 48 9.70 -38.27 -3.87
C LEU A 48 9.50 -39.78 -3.81
N ASN A 49 9.04 -40.40 -4.90
CA ASN A 49 8.88 -41.84 -5.02
C ASN A 49 10.21 -42.57 -4.87
N ARG A 50 11.30 -42.06 -5.47
CA ARG A 50 12.64 -42.63 -5.28
C ARG A 50 13.12 -42.48 -3.83
N SER A 51 12.93 -41.30 -3.24
CA SER A 51 13.36 -41.04 -1.86
C SER A 51 12.62 -41.93 -0.84
N THR A 52 11.40 -42.38 -1.16
CA THR A 52 10.61 -43.28 -0.30
C THR A 52 10.68 -44.75 -0.71
N ASN A 53 11.44 -45.11 -1.75
CA ASN A 53 11.44 -46.44 -2.36
C ASN A 53 10.03 -46.94 -2.70
N LEU A 54 9.17 -46.04 -3.21
CA LEU A 54 7.76 -46.32 -3.43
C LEU A 54 7.53 -47.53 -4.35
N THR A 55 8.41 -47.75 -5.32
CA THR A 55 8.30 -48.88 -6.26
C THR A 55 8.53 -50.25 -5.62
N ASP A 56 9.16 -50.28 -4.44
CA ASP A 56 9.40 -51.51 -3.67
C ASP A 56 8.23 -51.82 -2.73
N ASP A 57 7.23 -50.93 -2.66
CA ASP A 57 6.00 -51.06 -1.88
C ASP A 57 4.81 -51.37 -2.82
N PRO A 58 4.35 -52.64 -2.90
CA PRO A 58 3.26 -53.04 -3.78
C PRO A 58 1.94 -52.32 -3.51
N ASP A 59 1.65 -52.00 -2.24
CA ASP A 59 0.41 -51.32 -1.84
C ASP A 59 0.45 -49.84 -2.25
N SER A 60 1.62 -49.21 -2.18
CA SER A 60 1.82 -47.85 -2.69
C SER A 60 1.74 -47.78 -4.22
N MET A 61 2.27 -48.80 -4.91
CA MET A 61 2.15 -48.92 -6.36
C MET A 61 0.69 -49.13 -6.79
N ALA A 62 -0.06 -49.97 -6.07
CA ALA A 62 -1.50 -50.13 -6.29
C ALA A 62 -2.26 -48.82 -6.05
N ALA A 63 -1.91 -48.06 -5.01
CA ALA A 63 -2.52 -46.75 -4.73
C ALA A 63 -2.28 -45.71 -5.83
N LEU A 64 -1.07 -45.66 -6.42
CA LEU A 64 -0.80 -44.80 -7.58
C LEU A 64 -1.67 -45.17 -8.79
N VAL A 65 -1.80 -46.47 -9.07
CA VAL A 65 -2.66 -46.97 -10.16
C VAL A 65 -4.12 -46.61 -9.91
N THR A 66 -4.61 -46.77 -8.68
CA THR A 66 -5.97 -46.36 -8.28
C THR A 66 -6.19 -44.88 -8.51
N LEU A 67 -5.26 -44.02 -8.05
CA LEU A 67 -5.33 -42.57 -8.26
C LEU A 67 -5.38 -42.20 -9.75
N TRP A 68 -4.58 -42.83 -10.61
CA TRP A 68 -4.64 -42.58 -12.05
C TRP A 68 -5.95 -43.07 -12.69
N ASN A 69 -6.44 -44.24 -12.29
CA ASN A 69 -7.73 -44.76 -12.74
C ASN A 69 -8.91 -43.87 -12.32
N GLU A 70 -8.81 -43.14 -11.22
CA GLU A 70 -9.84 -42.19 -10.79
C GLU A 70 -9.86 -40.89 -11.61
N VAL A 71 -8.71 -40.42 -12.10
CA VAL A 71 -8.61 -39.11 -12.78
C VAL A 71 -8.65 -39.20 -14.29
N LEU A 72 -8.18 -40.29 -14.91
CA LEU A 72 -8.25 -40.49 -16.35
C LEU A 72 -9.68 -40.38 -16.94
N PRO A 73 -10.74 -40.88 -16.26
CA PRO A 73 -12.12 -40.72 -16.71
C PRO A 73 -12.62 -39.27 -16.76
N GLN A 74 -11.95 -38.31 -16.13
CA GLN A 74 -12.28 -36.89 -16.30
C GLN A 74 -11.97 -36.38 -17.70
N ARG A 75 -11.18 -37.15 -18.49
CA ARG A 75 -10.78 -36.84 -19.86
C ARG A 75 -10.17 -35.45 -19.95
N VAL A 76 -9.19 -35.15 -19.11
CA VAL A 76 -8.40 -33.89 -19.20
C VAL A 76 -6.89 -34.14 -19.27
N SER A 77 -6.48 -35.41 -19.27
CA SER A 77 -5.08 -35.84 -19.37
C SER A 77 -4.58 -35.82 -20.81
N LEU A 78 -3.28 -35.66 -20.97
CA LEU A 78 -2.61 -35.58 -22.28
C LEU A 78 -1.61 -36.72 -22.48
N VAL A 79 -1.54 -37.22 -23.71
CA VAL A 79 -0.51 -38.15 -24.18
C VAL A 79 0.20 -37.57 -25.40
N ALA A 80 1.51 -37.75 -25.44
CA ALA A 80 2.36 -37.41 -26.57
C ALA A 80 2.77 -38.69 -27.32
N LEU A 81 2.42 -38.77 -28.59
CA LEU A 81 2.65 -39.91 -29.47
C LEU A 81 3.59 -39.51 -30.62
N ALA A 82 4.37 -40.47 -31.11
CA ALA A 82 5.12 -40.27 -32.36
C ALA A 82 4.15 -40.17 -33.55
N GLU A 83 4.37 -39.22 -34.45
CA GLU A 83 3.55 -39.07 -35.65
C GLU A 83 3.61 -40.35 -36.52
N GLY A 84 2.44 -40.82 -36.97
CA GLY A 84 2.32 -42.04 -37.78
C GLY A 84 2.21 -43.35 -36.97
N THR A 85 2.28 -43.29 -35.63
CA THR A 85 1.97 -44.44 -34.76
C THR A 85 0.45 -44.55 -34.54
N PRO A 86 -0.08 -45.75 -34.20
CA PRO A 86 -1.48 -45.93 -33.85
C PRO A 86 -1.94 -44.98 -32.74
N GLY A 87 -3.13 -44.43 -32.89
CA GLY A 87 -3.70 -43.44 -32.00
C GLY A 87 -3.15 -42.03 -32.19
N ALA A 88 -2.20 -41.77 -33.08
CA ALA A 88 -1.69 -40.41 -33.26
C ALA A 88 -2.78 -39.44 -33.77
N ASN A 89 -3.67 -39.90 -34.65
CA ASN A 89 -4.69 -39.08 -35.33
C ASN A 89 -6.13 -39.30 -34.84
N LEU A 90 -6.31 -39.67 -33.56
CA LEU A 90 -7.62 -39.95 -32.93
C LEU A 90 -8.31 -41.24 -33.39
N GLU A 91 -7.63 -42.09 -34.15
CA GLU A 91 -8.07 -43.44 -34.44
C GLU A 91 -8.04 -44.34 -33.17
N PRO A 92 -8.98 -45.30 -33.03
CA PRO A 92 -8.96 -46.24 -31.92
C PRO A 92 -7.70 -47.11 -31.93
N VAL A 93 -7.12 -47.36 -30.75
CA VAL A 93 -5.95 -48.22 -30.57
C VAL A 93 -6.38 -49.59 -30.04
N GLY A 94 -5.87 -50.64 -30.68
CA GLY A 94 -6.07 -52.03 -30.26
C GLY A 94 -4.76 -52.66 -29.78
N PHE A 95 -4.86 -53.80 -29.08
CA PHE A 95 -3.71 -54.49 -28.50
C PHE A 95 -2.70 -55.02 -29.53
N ASP A 96 -3.15 -55.33 -30.76
CA ASP A 96 -2.30 -55.93 -31.80
C ASP A 96 -1.32 -54.93 -32.45
N ASN A 97 -1.54 -53.62 -32.28
CA ASN A 97 -0.68 -52.57 -32.82
C ASN A 97 -0.61 -51.38 -31.84
N PRO A 98 0.26 -51.46 -30.81
CA PRO A 98 0.28 -50.50 -29.72
C PRO A 98 0.83 -49.13 -30.14
N PRO A 99 0.47 -48.07 -29.40
CA PRO A 99 0.92 -46.71 -29.69
C PRO A 99 2.34 -46.51 -29.18
N THR A 100 3.16 -45.72 -29.89
CA THR A 100 4.46 -45.29 -29.37
C THR A 100 4.29 -44.05 -28.46
N ILE A 101 4.14 -44.27 -27.15
CA ILE A 101 4.03 -43.19 -26.16
C ILE A 101 5.42 -42.59 -25.87
N MET A 102 5.57 -41.30 -26.20
CA MET A 102 6.78 -40.53 -25.94
C MET A 102 6.75 -39.82 -24.59
N GLY A 103 5.56 -39.52 -24.07
CA GLY A 103 5.35 -38.91 -22.76
C GLY A 103 3.86 -38.75 -22.43
N ALA A 104 3.55 -38.52 -21.16
CA ALA A 104 2.18 -38.29 -20.69
C ALA A 104 2.13 -37.24 -19.59
N ASN A 105 1.01 -36.54 -19.48
CA ASN A 105 0.68 -35.72 -18.32
C ASN A 105 -0.72 -36.08 -17.84
N VAL A 106 -0.78 -36.76 -16.69
CA VAL A 106 -2.03 -37.15 -16.03
C VAL A 106 -2.53 -35.96 -15.23
N LEU A 107 -3.76 -35.55 -15.50
CA LEU A 107 -4.35 -34.30 -15.03
C LEU A 107 -5.68 -34.56 -14.32
N THR A 108 -6.04 -33.65 -13.43
CA THR A 108 -7.32 -33.66 -12.72
C THR A 108 -7.86 -32.24 -12.58
N ILE A 109 -9.18 -32.09 -12.43
CA ILE A 109 -9.82 -30.83 -12.11
C ILE A 109 -10.11 -30.76 -10.61
N CYS A 110 -9.65 -29.71 -9.95
CA CYS A 110 -9.95 -29.46 -8.55
C CYS A 110 -10.97 -28.31 -8.46
N CYS A 111 -12.13 -28.55 -7.87
CA CYS A 111 -13.15 -27.53 -7.61
C CYS A 111 -13.15 -27.10 -6.15
N LYS A 112 -13.48 -25.83 -5.89
CA LYS A 112 -13.45 -25.19 -4.57
C LYS A 112 -14.27 -25.92 -3.50
N ASN A 113 -15.36 -26.57 -3.92
CA ASN A 113 -16.29 -27.28 -3.05
C ASN A 113 -16.17 -28.80 -3.14
N ASP A 114 -15.12 -29.32 -3.80
CA ASP A 114 -14.88 -30.76 -3.80
C ASP A 114 -14.63 -31.21 -2.36
N LYS A 115 -15.34 -32.26 -1.92
CA LYS A 115 -15.03 -32.91 -0.64
C LYS A 115 -13.57 -33.35 -0.73
N LYS A 116 -12.75 -32.97 0.26
CA LYS A 116 -11.38 -33.49 0.39
C LYS A 116 -11.46 -35.00 0.25
N THR A 117 -10.81 -35.54 -0.78
CA THR A 117 -10.67 -36.98 -0.95
C THR A 117 -9.86 -37.48 0.23
N THR A 118 -10.52 -38.05 1.23
CA THR A 118 -9.90 -39.09 2.03
C THR A 118 -9.68 -40.24 1.06
N PHE A 119 -8.43 -40.60 0.80
CA PHE A 119 -8.12 -41.91 0.24
C PHE A 119 -8.51 -42.93 1.32
N ASP A 120 -9.80 -43.27 1.34
CA ASP A 120 -10.43 -44.28 2.21
C ASP A 120 -10.42 -45.63 1.49
N SER A 121 -9.28 -45.98 0.87
CA SER A 121 -9.07 -47.33 0.36
C SER A 121 -8.41 -48.16 1.45
N ASP A 122 -8.92 -49.36 1.70
CA ASP A 122 -8.34 -50.35 2.65
C ASP A 122 -6.90 -50.79 2.27
N ILE A 123 -6.36 -50.26 1.18
CA ILE A 123 -4.98 -50.42 0.72
C ILE A 123 -4.40 -49.01 0.57
N VAL A 124 -3.51 -48.62 1.48
CA VAL A 124 -2.68 -47.42 1.31
C VAL A 124 -1.28 -47.76 1.81
N GLY A 125 -0.36 -48.03 0.89
CA GLY A 125 1.03 -48.27 1.24
C GLY A 125 1.67 -47.06 1.92
N ASP A 126 2.67 -47.33 2.77
CA ASP A 126 3.30 -46.33 3.64
C ASP A 126 4.02 -45.24 2.83
N ALA A 127 4.69 -45.63 1.74
CA ALA A 127 5.42 -44.69 0.89
C ALA A 127 4.48 -43.69 0.21
N PHE A 128 3.35 -44.16 -0.32
CA PHE A 128 2.32 -43.33 -0.95
C PHE A 128 1.70 -42.36 0.07
N GLN A 129 1.33 -42.83 1.26
CA GLN A 129 0.79 -41.96 2.32
C GLN A 129 1.75 -40.82 2.67
N LYS A 130 3.03 -41.14 2.80
CA LYS A 130 4.06 -40.16 3.15
C LYS A 130 4.20 -39.09 2.08
N VAL A 131 4.25 -39.49 0.80
CA VAL A 131 4.32 -38.56 -0.34
C VAL A 131 3.04 -37.71 -0.43
N PHE A 132 1.87 -38.34 -0.35
CA PHE A 132 0.59 -37.65 -0.50
C PHE A 132 0.33 -36.62 0.60
N LYS A 133 0.48 -37.00 1.89
CA LYS A 133 0.34 -36.08 3.03
C LYS A 133 1.29 -34.88 2.93
N PHE A 134 2.51 -35.13 2.44
CA PHE A 134 3.47 -34.07 2.22
C PHE A 134 3.03 -33.11 1.11
N LEU A 135 2.63 -33.61 -0.06
CA LEU A 135 2.14 -32.77 -1.16
C LEU A 135 0.89 -31.97 -0.74
N ASP A 136 0.01 -32.55 0.05
CA ASP A 136 -1.14 -31.86 0.65
C ASP A 136 -0.72 -30.72 1.58
N SER A 137 0.34 -30.92 2.38
CA SER A 137 0.87 -29.84 3.23
C SER A 137 1.42 -28.67 2.41
N ILE A 138 2.06 -28.93 1.26
CA ILE A 138 2.54 -27.90 0.34
C ILE A 138 1.36 -27.19 -0.34
N ASN A 139 0.32 -27.95 -0.73
CA ASN A 139 -0.92 -27.40 -1.28
C ASN A 139 -1.62 -26.45 -0.31
N ALA A 140 -1.62 -26.77 0.99
CA ALA A 140 -2.27 -25.96 2.02
C ALA A 140 -1.59 -24.59 2.27
N LEU A 141 -0.36 -24.37 1.80
CA LEU A 141 0.37 -23.11 1.99
C LEU A 141 -0.19 -21.96 1.14
N VAL A 142 -1.00 -22.25 0.11
CA VAL A 142 -1.60 -21.23 -0.76
C VAL A 142 -3.04 -21.59 -1.08
N ASP A 143 -3.99 -20.72 -0.70
CA ASP A 143 -5.35 -20.80 -1.23
C ASP A 143 -5.38 -20.32 -2.68
N VAL A 144 -5.27 -21.27 -3.61
CA VAL A 144 -5.28 -21.01 -5.05
C VAL A 144 -6.63 -20.51 -5.57
N TYR A 145 -7.74 -20.87 -4.92
CA TYR A 145 -9.07 -20.40 -5.31
C TYR A 145 -9.20 -18.91 -5.00
N GLN A 146 -8.85 -18.52 -3.77
CA GLN A 146 -8.84 -17.12 -3.35
C GLN A 146 -7.81 -16.30 -4.14
N ARG A 147 -6.59 -16.84 -4.33
CA ARG A 147 -5.50 -16.12 -4.99
C ARG A 147 -5.79 -15.76 -6.44
N PHE A 148 -6.43 -16.66 -7.18
CA PHE A 148 -6.71 -16.45 -8.61
C PHE A 148 -8.17 -16.09 -8.91
N GLY A 149 -9.05 -16.07 -7.90
CA GLY A 149 -10.47 -15.79 -8.08
C GLY A 149 -11.15 -16.82 -8.98
N VAL A 150 -10.76 -18.08 -8.87
CA VAL A 150 -11.31 -19.18 -9.68
C VAL A 150 -12.06 -20.16 -8.78
N ASP A 151 -13.06 -20.84 -9.35
CA ASP A 151 -13.80 -21.89 -8.64
C ASP A 151 -13.31 -23.30 -8.98
N HIS A 152 -12.51 -23.43 -10.05
CA HIS A 152 -11.88 -24.68 -10.45
C HIS A 152 -10.58 -24.44 -11.24
N TYR A 153 -9.69 -25.43 -11.24
CA TYR A 153 -8.42 -25.37 -11.97
C TYR A 153 -7.93 -26.78 -12.35
N VAL A 154 -7.00 -26.88 -13.31
CA VAL A 154 -6.30 -28.13 -13.63
C VAL A 154 -5.13 -28.34 -12.68
N ASP A 155 -5.07 -29.46 -11.97
CA ASP A 155 -3.86 -29.96 -11.28
C ASP A 155 -3.23 -31.14 -12.05
N ALA A 156 -1.98 -31.46 -11.73
CA ALA A 156 -1.28 -32.62 -12.31
C ALA A 156 -0.96 -33.68 -11.27
N VAL A 157 -1.20 -34.93 -11.67
CA VAL A 157 -0.96 -36.15 -10.89
C VAL A 157 0.17 -36.98 -11.50
N GLY A 158 1.02 -36.29 -12.26
CA GLY A 158 2.23 -36.85 -12.87
C GLY A 158 2.47 -36.33 -14.28
N LEU A 159 3.74 -36.13 -14.60
CA LEU A 159 4.22 -35.81 -15.93
C LEU A 159 5.50 -36.60 -16.17
N SER A 160 5.53 -37.36 -17.26
CA SER A 160 6.68 -38.18 -17.62
C SER A 160 7.02 -38.10 -19.10
N VAL A 161 8.28 -38.34 -19.41
CA VAL A 161 8.84 -38.45 -20.75
C VAL A 161 9.68 -39.71 -20.81
N ALA A 162 9.38 -40.57 -21.79
CA ALA A 162 10.11 -41.81 -22.02
C ALA A 162 11.61 -41.52 -22.23
N PRO A 163 12.53 -42.34 -21.70
CA PRO A 163 13.98 -42.15 -21.81
C PRO A 163 14.47 -41.82 -23.23
N MET A 164 14.00 -42.56 -24.23
CA MET A 164 14.33 -42.38 -25.66
C MET A 164 13.84 -41.06 -26.29
N SER A 165 13.00 -40.32 -25.57
CA SER A 165 12.40 -39.05 -25.99
C SER A 165 12.87 -37.86 -25.15
N ARG A 166 13.76 -38.07 -24.17
CA ARG A 166 14.36 -37.00 -23.37
C ARG A 166 15.29 -36.11 -24.21
N GLY A 167 15.48 -34.87 -23.77
CA GLY A 167 16.31 -33.89 -24.49
C GLY A 167 15.64 -33.24 -25.72
N LYS A 168 14.52 -33.78 -26.21
CA LYS A 168 13.79 -33.26 -27.39
C LYS A 168 12.81 -32.11 -27.09
N GLY A 169 12.89 -31.51 -25.89
CA GLY A 169 11.97 -30.45 -25.47
C GLY A 169 10.52 -30.91 -25.19
N LEU A 170 10.25 -32.22 -25.18
CA LEU A 170 8.89 -32.77 -25.12
C LEU A 170 8.09 -32.34 -23.88
N GLY A 171 8.71 -32.26 -22.70
CA GLY A 171 8.02 -31.79 -21.50
C GLY A 171 7.47 -30.36 -21.63
N LEU A 172 8.18 -29.48 -22.37
CA LEU A 172 7.71 -28.13 -22.65
C LEU A 172 6.53 -28.15 -23.63
N LEU A 173 6.58 -29.00 -24.66
CA LEU A 173 5.47 -29.17 -25.60
C LEU A 173 4.21 -29.71 -24.91
N ILE A 174 4.36 -30.67 -23.99
CA ILE A 174 3.26 -31.19 -23.17
C ILE A 174 2.64 -30.07 -22.31
N LEU A 175 3.46 -29.27 -21.61
CA LEU A 175 2.92 -28.14 -20.85
C LEU A 175 2.26 -27.09 -21.75
N LYS A 176 2.78 -26.80 -22.94
CA LYS A 176 2.11 -25.90 -23.91
C LYS A 176 0.77 -26.46 -24.36
N ALA A 177 0.71 -27.74 -24.71
CA ALA A 177 -0.54 -28.43 -25.06
C ALA A 177 -1.56 -28.41 -23.92
N ARG A 178 -1.11 -28.54 -22.66
CA ARG A 178 -1.97 -28.37 -21.47
C ARG A 178 -2.61 -26.98 -21.41
N LEU A 179 -1.90 -25.92 -21.79
CA LEU A 179 -2.48 -24.58 -21.84
C LEU A 179 -3.55 -24.47 -22.92
N GLU A 180 -3.32 -25.06 -24.10
CA GLU A 180 -4.34 -25.11 -25.16
C GLU A 180 -5.55 -25.95 -24.73
N LEU A 181 -5.34 -27.06 -24.03
CA LEU A 181 -6.41 -27.85 -23.42
C LEU A 181 -7.24 -27.02 -22.44
N CYS A 182 -6.60 -26.28 -21.54
CA CYS A 182 -7.31 -25.41 -20.61
C CYS A 182 -8.11 -24.32 -21.33
N LYS A 183 -7.54 -23.71 -22.39
CA LYS A 183 -8.26 -22.72 -23.21
C LYS A 183 -9.49 -23.32 -23.87
N GLY A 184 -9.32 -24.50 -24.49
CA GLY A 184 -10.39 -25.17 -25.21
C GLY A 184 -11.49 -25.68 -24.28
N LEU A 185 -11.18 -25.99 -23.02
CA LEU A 185 -12.14 -26.40 -21.99
C LEU A 185 -12.65 -25.23 -21.14
N ASN A 186 -12.24 -23.99 -21.43
CA ASN A 186 -12.57 -22.80 -20.66
C ASN A 186 -12.21 -22.90 -19.16
N ILE A 187 -11.08 -23.54 -18.85
CA ILE A 187 -10.56 -23.66 -17.49
C ILE A 187 -9.57 -22.50 -17.26
N PRO A 188 -9.81 -21.63 -16.28
CA PRO A 188 -9.10 -20.34 -16.14
C PRO A 188 -7.70 -20.46 -15.54
N LEU A 189 -7.35 -21.61 -14.94
CA LEU A 189 -6.10 -21.78 -14.21
C LEU A 189 -5.58 -23.21 -14.34
N THR A 190 -4.27 -23.33 -14.41
CA THR A 190 -3.56 -24.59 -14.23
C THR A 190 -2.51 -24.44 -13.13
N LYS A 191 -2.38 -25.43 -12.25
CA LYS A 191 -1.43 -25.46 -11.13
C LYS A 191 -0.76 -26.85 -11.07
N THR A 192 0.44 -26.93 -10.54
CA THR A 192 1.17 -28.19 -10.33
C THR A 192 2.19 -28.01 -9.21
N ILE A 193 2.45 -29.05 -8.43
CA ILE A 193 3.67 -29.15 -7.63
C ILE A 193 4.75 -29.82 -8.49
N PHE A 194 5.83 -29.09 -8.79
CA PHE A 194 6.97 -29.58 -9.54
C PHE A 194 8.08 -30.02 -8.58
N THR A 195 8.25 -31.33 -8.46
CA THR A 195 9.17 -31.97 -7.50
C THR A 195 10.59 -32.14 -8.02
N ALA A 196 10.80 -32.10 -9.34
CA ALA A 196 12.10 -32.22 -10.01
C ALA A 196 12.56 -30.90 -10.63
N ILE A 197 13.85 -30.58 -10.52
CA ILE A 197 14.45 -29.33 -11.04
C ILE A 197 14.27 -29.17 -12.56
N GLN A 198 14.29 -30.26 -13.33
CA GLN A 198 14.06 -30.22 -14.76
C GLN A 198 12.62 -29.79 -15.06
N SER A 199 11.63 -30.32 -14.33
CA SER A 199 10.23 -29.97 -14.49
C SER A 199 9.95 -28.54 -14.06
N GLN A 200 10.61 -28.05 -13.01
CA GLN A 200 10.55 -26.65 -12.57
C GLN A 200 11.06 -25.68 -13.66
N LYS A 201 12.22 -25.98 -14.26
CA LYS A 201 12.77 -25.20 -15.37
C LYS A 201 11.86 -25.21 -16.59
N ILE A 202 11.25 -26.35 -16.90
CA ILE A 202 10.29 -26.48 -18.01
C ILE A 202 9.01 -25.69 -17.71
N ALA A 203 8.50 -25.73 -16.49
CA ALA A 203 7.34 -24.97 -16.05
C ALA A 203 7.57 -23.45 -16.17
N ALA A 204 8.73 -22.97 -15.72
CA ALA A 204 9.13 -21.57 -15.89
C ALA A 204 9.17 -21.16 -17.37
N LYS A 205 9.77 -21.99 -18.25
CA LYS A 205 9.76 -21.75 -19.71
C LYS A 205 8.35 -21.80 -20.31
N ALA A 206 7.46 -22.62 -19.74
CA ALA A 206 6.06 -22.68 -20.11
C ALA A 206 5.26 -21.49 -19.51
N GLY A 207 5.88 -20.60 -18.74
CA GLY A 207 5.27 -19.40 -18.16
C GLY A 207 4.46 -19.65 -16.88
N PHE A 208 4.73 -20.72 -16.15
CA PHE A 208 4.19 -20.93 -14.80
C PHE A 208 4.91 -20.01 -13.81
N GLN A 209 4.14 -19.42 -12.90
CA GLN A 209 4.62 -18.61 -11.79
C GLN A 209 4.78 -19.49 -10.55
N VAL A 210 5.92 -19.39 -9.86
CA VAL A 210 6.14 -20.03 -8.56
C VAL A 210 5.30 -19.33 -7.49
N LEU A 211 4.53 -20.11 -6.73
CA LEU A 211 3.69 -19.65 -5.63
C LEU A 211 4.28 -20.03 -4.27
N VAL A 212 4.94 -21.19 -4.20
CA VAL A 212 5.64 -21.70 -3.02
C VAL A 212 6.96 -22.31 -3.47
N GLU A 213 8.02 -22.04 -2.73
CA GLU A 213 9.30 -22.73 -2.84
C GLU A 213 9.78 -23.16 -1.44
N ARG A 214 10.25 -24.39 -1.31
CA ARG A 214 10.82 -24.93 -0.06
C ARG A 214 12.01 -25.82 -0.37
N GLU A 215 13.04 -25.74 0.46
CA GLU A 215 14.20 -26.63 0.39
C GLU A 215 13.87 -27.99 1.03
N TYR A 216 14.21 -29.09 0.38
CA TYR A 216 13.98 -30.44 0.91
C TYR A 216 14.72 -30.67 2.24
N ASP A 217 15.95 -30.16 2.38
CA ASP A 217 16.78 -30.34 3.59
C ASP A 217 16.22 -29.61 4.82
N GLN A 218 15.37 -28.61 4.62
CA GLN A 218 14.71 -27.86 5.69
C GLN A 218 13.40 -28.51 6.15
N LEU A 219 12.89 -29.49 5.39
CA LEU A 219 11.63 -30.16 5.67
C LEU A 219 11.88 -31.37 6.56
N LYS A 220 11.74 -31.15 7.87
CA LYS A 220 11.97 -32.15 8.91
C LYS A 220 10.66 -32.71 9.47
N GLY A 221 10.64 -34.02 9.74
CA GLY A 221 9.55 -34.67 10.44
C GLY A 221 9.52 -34.32 11.94
N PRO A 222 8.52 -34.78 12.69
CA PRO A 222 8.43 -34.57 14.14
C PRO A 222 9.63 -35.11 14.93
N ASP A 223 10.37 -36.05 14.36
CA ASP A 223 11.61 -36.63 14.90
C ASP A 223 12.88 -35.83 14.56
N GLY A 224 12.74 -34.67 13.90
CA GLY A 224 13.84 -33.78 13.51
C GLY A 224 14.65 -34.25 12.30
N LYS A 225 14.29 -35.37 11.66
CA LYS A 225 14.97 -35.89 10.46
C LYS A 225 14.35 -35.34 9.18
N VAL A 226 15.17 -35.17 8.15
CA VAL A 226 14.69 -34.76 6.81
C VAL A 226 13.69 -35.79 6.29
N ILE A 227 12.53 -35.31 5.84
CA ILE A 227 11.40 -36.18 5.43
C ILE A 227 11.77 -36.99 4.17
N PHE A 228 12.47 -36.36 3.22
CA PHE A 228 12.93 -36.96 1.96
C PHE A 228 14.46 -36.79 1.82
N PRO A 229 15.26 -37.79 2.22
CA PRO A 229 16.70 -37.76 2.00
C PRO A 229 17.04 -37.96 0.51
N ASP A 230 18.27 -37.60 0.12
CA ASP A 230 18.87 -37.89 -1.19
C ASP A 230 18.17 -37.27 -2.41
N MET A 231 17.68 -36.04 -2.27
CA MET A 231 16.92 -35.34 -3.33
C MET A 231 17.76 -34.77 -4.49
N ALA A 232 19.10 -34.96 -4.48
CA ALA A 232 19.99 -34.47 -5.53
C ALA A 232 19.59 -35.01 -6.93
N PRO A 233 19.63 -34.16 -7.99
CA PRO A 233 20.13 -32.79 -8.04
C PRO A 233 19.09 -31.72 -7.64
N THR A 234 17.89 -32.10 -7.21
CA THR A 234 16.81 -31.16 -6.89
C THR A 234 16.84 -30.76 -5.41
N LYS A 235 17.14 -29.50 -5.12
CA LYS A 235 17.20 -29.00 -3.74
C LYS A 235 15.88 -28.45 -3.22
N VAL A 236 14.97 -28.07 -4.12
CA VAL A 236 13.71 -27.39 -3.78
C VAL A 236 12.50 -28.07 -4.40
N ILE A 237 11.36 -27.96 -3.74
CA ILE A 237 10.03 -28.23 -4.30
C ILE A 237 9.34 -26.91 -4.65
N GLN A 238 8.66 -26.85 -5.79
CA GLN A 238 7.93 -25.65 -6.21
C GLN A 238 6.46 -25.95 -6.48
N LEU A 239 5.56 -25.23 -5.83
CA LEU A 239 4.15 -25.15 -6.24
C LEU A 239 4.03 -23.99 -7.22
N SER A 240 3.61 -24.25 -8.45
CA SER A 240 3.54 -23.23 -9.50
C SER A 240 2.19 -23.24 -10.22
N ALA A 241 1.73 -22.08 -10.69
CA ALA A 241 0.48 -21.95 -11.43
C ALA A 241 0.58 -21.02 -12.63
N LYS A 242 -0.32 -21.17 -13.58
CA LYS A 242 -0.46 -20.32 -14.76
C LYS A 242 -1.93 -20.07 -15.08
N THR A 243 -2.28 -18.79 -15.21
CA THR A 243 -3.62 -18.36 -15.65
C THR A 243 -3.79 -18.56 -17.15
N ILE A 244 -5.01 -18.90 -17.56
CA ILE A 244 -5.38 -19.21 -18.94
C ILE A 244 -6.29 -18.11 -19.47
N PRO A 245 -5.86 -17.35 -20.49
CA PRO A 245 -6.70 -16.31 -21.07
C PRO A 245 -7.95 -16.91 -21.76
N SER A 246 -9.15 -16.54 -21.32
CA SER A 246 -10.42 -17.06 -21.87
C SER A 246 -10.85 -16.35 -23.16
N VAL A 247 -11.60 -17.04 -24.03
CA VAL A 247 -12.05 -16.55 -25.36
C VAL A 247 -13.30 -15.63 -25.27
N HIS A 248 -14.03 -15.62 -24.15
CA HIS A 248 -15.32 -14.92 -24.01
C HIS A 248 -15.25 -13.49 -23.42
N THR A 249 -14.08 -12.84 -23.46
CA THR A 249 -13.94 -11.44 -23.01
C THR A 249 -13.37 -10.54 -24.12
N ARG A 250 -14.10 -10.43 -25.25
CA ARG A 250 -13.91 -9.35 -26.25
C ARG A 250 -14.84 -8.14 -26.06
N LYS A 251 -15.43 -8.00 -24.87
CA LYS A 251 -15.95 -6.72 -24.31
C LYS A 251 -15.29 -6.46 -22.95
N GLN A 252 -13.97 -6.27 -22.97
CA GLN A 252 -13.14 -5.53 -22.02
C GLN A 252 -11.68 -5.73 -22.46
N LEU A 253 -11.30 -5.11 -23.58
CA LEU A 253 -9.88 -4.82 -23.81
C LEU A 253 -9.51 -3.60 -22.97
N VAL A 254 -9.60 -3.76 -21.66
CA VAL A 254 -8.76 -3.02 -20.72
C VAL A 254 -7.38 -3.64 -20.91
N ARG A 255 -6.37 -2.83 -21.24
CA ARG A 255 -4.95 -3.23 -21.21
C ARG A 255 -4.73 -4.20 -20.05
N ALA A 256 -4.14 -5.37 -20.30
CA ALA A 256 -3.80 -6.30 -19.22
C ALA A 256 -3.10 -5.52 -18.11
N PRO A 257 -3.68 -5.44 -16.90
CA PRO A 257 -2.98 -4.84 -15.79
C PRO A 257 -1.82 -5.77 -15.49
N THR A 258 -0.61 -5.21 -15.41
CA THR A 258 0.42 -5.70 -14.50
C THR A 258 -0.30 -6.16 -13.24
N ILE A 259 -0.26 -7.45 -12.86
CA ILE A 259 -0.80 -7.86 -11.56
C ILE A 259 0.09 -7.18 -10.52
N ARG A 260 -0.36 -5.99 -10.13
CA ARG A 260 -0.11 -5.37 -8.85
C ARG A 260 -0.38 -6.46 -7.82
N MET A 261 0.56 -6.67 -6.89
CA MET A 261 0.22 -7.28 -5.61
C MET A 261 -1.14 -6.72 -5.18
N SER A 262 -2.07 -7.57 -4.72
CA SER A 262 -3.34 -7.07 -4.18
C SER A 262 -2.98 -5.96 -3.20
N ARG A 263 -3.34 -4.72 -3.54
CA ARG A 263 -2.93 -3.58 -2.72
C ARG A 263 -3.37 -3.87 -1.30
N PRO A 264 -2.49 -3.75 -0.30
CA PRO A 264 -2.89 -3.93 1.08
C PRO A 264 -4.18 -3.15 1.34
N ALA A 265 -5.16 -3.80 1.96
CA ALA A 265 -6.45 -3.17 2.19
C ALA A 265 -6.30 -2.08 3.26
N GLY A 266 -7.03 -0.97 3.08
CA GLY A 266 -7.12 0.08 4.08
C GLY A 266 -5.79 0.73 4.47
N VAL A 267 -4.88 0.97 3.50
CA VAL A 267 -3.59 1.64 3.80
C VAL A 267 -3.83 3.06 4.32
N GLY A 268 -3.22 3.37 5.45
CA GLY A 268 -3.36 4.69 6.05
C GLY A 268 -2.57 4.84 7.34
N ILE A 269 -2.98 5.80 8.18
CA ILE A 269 -2.31 6.12 9.45
C ILE A 269 -2.90 5.22 10.56
N ILE A 270 -2.05 4.38 11.14
CA ILE A 270 -2.34 3.46 12.24
C ILE A 270 -2.29 4.17 13.59
N ALA A 271 -1.24 4.95 13.80
CA ALA A 271 -0.99 5.71 15.02
C ALA A 271 -0.34 7.05 14.66
N ILE A 272 -0.54 8.05 15.51
CA ILE A 272 0.10 9.36 15.40
C ILE A 272 0.54 9.83 16.79
N GLU A 273 1.74 10.39 16.88
CA GLU A 273 2.31 10.95 18.10
C GLU A 273 2.69 12.42 17.85
N ALA A 274 2.38 13.28 18.83
CA ALA A 274 2.66 14.70 18.77
C ALA A 274 3.75 15.09 19.79
N TYR A 275 4.76 15.83 19.33
CA TYR A 275 5.74 16.48 20.19
C TYR A 275 5.74 17.99 19.94
N PHE A 276 5.86 18.76 21.01
CA PHE A 276 6.04 20.21 20.96
C PHE A 276 6.85 20.67 22.18
N PRO A 277 7.62 21.77 22.07
CA PRO A 277 8.46 22.25 23.16
C PRO A 277 7.67 22.55 24.43
N SER A 278 8.35 22.42 25.56
CA SER A 278 7.76 22.58 26.90
C SER A 278 7.51 24.03 27.32
N GLN A 279 7.76 25.00 26.44
CA GLN A 279 7.65 26.43 26.74
C GLN A 279 6.92 27.18 25.62
N PHE A 280 6.34 28.33 25.96
CA PHE A 280 5.68 29.21 25.01
C PHE A 280 5.77 30.68 25.43
N VAL A 281 5.64 31.58 24.45
CA VAL A 281 5.35 33.00 24.67
C VAL A 281 3.86 33.25 24.44
N ASP A 282 3.24 34.06 25.30
CA ASP A 282 1.83 34.43 25.19
C ASP A 282 1.65 35.54 24.15
N GLN A 283 0.67 35.40 23.25
CA GLN A 283 0.47 36.34 22.15
C GLN A 283 -0.07 37.70 22.61
N THR A 284 -0.83 37.77 23.70
CA THR A 284 -1.28 39.04 24.27
C THR A 284 -0.11 39.80 24.88
N GLU A 285 0.81 39.10 25.55
CA GLU A 285 2.04 39.71 26.08
C GLU A 285 2.99 40.13 24.94
N LEU A 286 3.07 39.33 23.86
CA LEU A 286 3.86 39.66 22.69
C LEU A 286 3.31 40.88 21.92
N GLU A 287 1.98 41.07 21.87
CA GLU A 287 1.36 42.29 21.31
C GLU A 287 1.85 43.55 22.04
N GLN A 288 1.93 43.49 23.38
CA GLN A 288 2.39 44.61 24.20
C GLN A 288 3.88 44.87 24.00
N PHE A 289 4.69 43.81 23.99
CA PHE A 289 6.14 43.90 23.78
C PHE A 289 6.50 44.48 22.41
N ASP A 290 5.80 44.06 21.34
CA ASP A 290 6.02 44.56 19.99
C ASP A 290 5.41 45.96 19.74
N GLY A 291 4.71 46.53 20.73
CA GLY A 291 4.07 47.84 20.61
C GLY A 291 2.94 47.89 19.57
N VAL A 292 2.22 46.77 19.36
CA VAL A 292 1.13 46.68 18.40
C VAL A 292 -0.25 46.78 19.07
N SER A 293 -1.29 47.02 18.27
CA SER A 293 -2.66 47.09 18.79
C SER A 293 -3.14 45.76 19.37
N ALA A 294 -3.84 45.84 20.51
CA ALA A 294 -4.48 44.70 21.14
C ALA A 294 -5.39 43.97 20.13
N GLY A 295 -5.27 42.64 20.07
CA GLY A 295 -6.01 41.82 19.12
C GLY A 295 -5.32 41.61 17.78
N LYS A 296 -4.20 42.29 17.47
CA LYS A 296 -3.50 42.10 16.19
C LYS A 296 -3.07 40.65 15.97
N TYR A 297 -2.58 39.97 17.01
CA TYR A 297 -2.14 38.57 16.95
C TYR A 297 -3.26 37.64 17.40
N THR A 298 -3.92 37.95 18.51
CA THR A 298 -4.96 37.08 19.10
C THR A 298 -6.24 37.00 18.29
N VAL A 299 -6.63 38.07 17.59
CA VAL A 299 -7.83 38.11 16.73
C VAL A 299 -7.45 38.17 15.25
N GLY A 300 -6.48 39.02 14.90
CA GLY A 300 -6.04 39.22 13.53
C GLY A 300 -5.39 37.97 12.93
N LEU A 301 -4.49 37.33 13.67
CA LEU A 301 -3.90 36.04 13.30
C LEU A 301 -4.70 34.86 13.86
N GLY A 302 -5.40 35.05 14.99
CA GLY A 302 -6.12 33.99 15.68
C GLY A 302 -5.20 33.10 16.52
N GLN A 303 -4.08 33.64 17.02
CA GLN A 303 -3.05 32.90 17.76
C GLN A 303 -3.09 33.26 19.24
N ALA A 304 -3.11 32.27 20.14
CA ALA A 304 -3.09 32.51 21.58
C ALA A 304 -1.69 32.37 22.19
N ARG A 305 -0.95 31.35 21.76
CA ARG A 305 0.38 31.02 22.31
C ARG A 305 1.30 30.55 21.20
N MET A 306 2.60 30.80 21.34
CA MET A 306 3.62 30.36 20.39
C MET A 306 4.69 29.55 21.11
N GLY A 307 4.77 28.26 20.79
CA GLY A 307 5.80 27.35 21.30
C GLY A 307 7.12 27.57 20.57
N PHE A 308 8.23 27.47 21.28
CA PHE A 308 9.57 27.66 20.69
C PHE A 308 10.62 26.78 21.38
N CYS A 309 11.65 26.43 20.62
CA CYS A 309 12.78 25.65 21.12
C CYS A 309 13.84 26.57 21.75
N THR A 310 14.46 26.16 22.85
CA THR A 310 15.71 26.76 23.35
C THR A 310 16.92 26.27 22.54
N ASP A 311 18.13 26.48 23.04
CA ASP A 311 19.37 25.89 22.53
C ASP A 311 19.50 24.38 22.82
N ARG A 312 18.59 23.79 23.61
CA ARG A 312 18.57 22.36 23.94
C ARG A 312 17.78 21.50 22.96
N GLU A 313 17.01 22.12 22.07
CA GLU A 313 16.13 21.42 21.13
C GLU A 313 16.39 21.88 19.69
N ASP A 314 16.67 20.91 18.83
CA ASP A 314 16.84 21.03 17.38
C ASP A 314 15.93 20.04 16.64
N VAL A 315 15.84 20.11 15.30
CA VAL A 315 14.94 19.23 14.54
C VAL A 315 15.25 17.73 14.74
N ASN A 316 16.52 17.37 14.97
CA ASN A 316 16.89 15.98 15.24
C ASN A 316 16.28 15.50 16.56
N SER A 317 16.41 16.28 17.63
CA SER A 317 15.85 15.97 18.95
C SER A 317 14.32 15.93 18.95
N LEU A 318 13.67 16.83 18.18
CA LEU A 318 12.21 16.80 18.00
C LEU A 318 11.79 15.46 17.36
N CYS A 319 12.47 15.07 16.28
CA CYS A 319 12.20 13.81 15.58
C CYS A 319 12.48 12.58 16.44
N LEU A 320 13.64 12.52 17.10
CA LEU A 320 14.01 11.42 18.01
C LEU A 320 12.95 11.22 19.08
N THR A 321 12.52 12.31 19.71
CA THR A 321 11.52 12.27 20.79
C THR A 321 10.16 11.79 20.29
N ALA A 322 9.69 12.31 19.14
CA ALA A 322 8.40 11.92 18.58
C ALA A 322 8.39 10.43 18.13
N VAL A 323 9.45 9.96 17.48
CA VAL A 323 9.57 8.56 17.02
C VAL A 323 9.66 7.60 18.20
N GLN A 324 10.53 7.89 19.17
CA GLN A 324 10.68 7.04 20.36
C GLN A 324 9.35 6.90 21.11
N ARG A 325 8.66 8.02 21.37
CA ARG A 325 7.34 8.00 22.04
C ARG A 325 6.28 7.24 21.24
N LEU A 326 6.24 7.42 19.92
CA LEU A 326 5.33 6.68 19.04
C LEU A 326 5.54 5.17 19.20
N MET A 327 6.79 4.71 19.15
CA MET A 327 7.14 3.30 19.27
C MET A 327 6.79 2.74 20.66
N GLU A 328 7.18 3.44 21.73
CA GLU A 328 6.93 3.02 23.11
C GLU A 328 5.43 2.92 23.43
N ARG A 329 4.65 3.96 23.10
CA ARG A 329 3.20 4.01 23.40
C ARG A 329 2.37 3.02 22.60
N ASN A 330 2.85 2.62 21.43
CA ASN A 330 2.16 1.65 20.57
C ASN A 330 2.78 0.26 20.65
N SER A 331 3.81 0.06 21.49
CA SER A 331 4.53 -1.20 21.67
C SER A 331 5.06 -1.76 20.34
N ILE A 332 5.65 -0.89 19.52
CA ILE A 332 6.21 -1.25 18.22
C ILE A 332 7.73 -1.44 18.34
N GLY A 333 8.21 -2.62 18.00
CA GLY A 333 9.63 -2.93 17.96
C GLY A 333 10.31 -2.41 16.69
N ALA A 334 11.62 -2.17 16.77
CA ALA A 334 12.40 -1.64 15.65
C ALA A 334 12.33 -2.55 14.41
N GLU A 335 12.28 -3.88 14.62
CA GLU A 335 12.21 -4.91 13.58
C GLU A 335 10.93 -4.85 12.73
N GLN A 336 9.87 -4.21 13.24
CA GLN A 336 8.60 -4.06 12.54
C GLN A 336 8.59 -2.90 11.54
N ILE A 337 9.66 -2.11 11.47
CA ILE A 337 9.75 -0.92 10.61
C ILE A 337 10.63 -1.23 9.38
N GLY A 338 10.07 -1.07 8.19
CA GLY A 338 10.75 -1.26 6.90
C GLY A 338 10.97 0.04 6.11
N ARG A 339 10.31 1.13 6.52
CA ARG A 339 10.53 2.47 5.96
C ARG A 339 10.47 3.53 7.05
N LEU A 340 11.37 4.50 6.99
CA LEU A 340 11.39 5.70 7.82
C LEU A 340 11.72 6.91 6.94
N GLU A 341 10.84 7.91 6.90
CA GLU A 341 11.04 9.09 6.07
C GLU A 341 10.68 10.39 6.82
N VAL A 342 11.53 11.41 6.68
CA VAL A 342 11.37 12.70 7.35
C VAL A 342 11.01 13.79 6.36
N GLY A 343 9.91 14.50 6.62
CA GLY A 343 9.58 15.76 5.97
C GLY A 343 9.99 16.93 6.85
N THR A 344 10.89 17.77 6.36
CA THR A 344 11.32 18.98 7.09
C THR A 344 11.79 20.07 6.13
N GLU A 345 11.69 21.32 6.56
CA GLU A 345 12.36 22.48 5.95
C GLU A 345 13.35 23.17 6.92
N THR A 346 13.66 22.51 8.03
CA THR A 346 14.64 22.95 9.04
C THR A 346 15.95 22.21 8.80
N ILE A 347 16.82 22.80 7.97
CA ILE A 347 18.04 22.14 7.48
C ILE A 347 19.22 22.47 8.39
N LEU A 348 19.72 21.47 9.12
CA LEU A 348 20.96 21.59 9.93
C LEU A 348 22.21 21.12 9.19
N ASP A 349 22.06 20.16 8.28
CA ASP A 349 23.13 19.65 7.43
C ASP A 349 22.62 19.56 5.99
N LYS A 350 23.46 20.01 5.04
CA LYS A 350 23.10 20.08 3.61
C LYS A 350 23.16 18.73 2.90
N SER A 351 23.75 17.71 3.52
CA SER A 351 23.96 16.39 2.94
C SER A 351 23.47 15.27 3.86
N LYS A 352 23.78 15.33 5.16
CA LYS A 352 23.37 14.31 6.13
C LYS A 352 21.91 14.51 6.51
N SER A 353 21.08 13.53 6.18
CA SER A 353 19.65 13.58 6.50
C SER A 353 19.35 13.35 7.98
N VAL A 354 18.29 13.98 8.48
CA VAL A 354 17.70 13.73 9.81
C VAL A 354 17.35 12.24 9.94
N LYS A 355 16.83 11.60 8.88
CA LYS A 355 16.58 10.15 8.86
C LYS A 355 17.78 9.34 9.32
N THR A 356 19.00 9.66 8.88
CA THR A 356 20.20 8.92 9.33
C THR A 356 20.53 9.13 10.80
N VAL A 357 20.14 10.26 11.40
CA VAL A 357 20.25 10.50 12.85
C VAL A 357 19.26 9.60 13.60
N LEU A 358 18.04 9.46 13.08
CA LEU A 358 17.00 8.63 13.68
C LEU A 358 17.32 7.13 13.69
N MET A 359 18.21 6.65 12.81
CA MET A 359 18.65 5.26 12.81
C MET A 359 19.25 4.80 14.16
N GLN A 360 19.69 5.74 15.02
CA GLN A 360 20.10 5.44 16.40
C GLN A 360 19.01 4.72 17.23
N LEU A 361 17.73 4.90 16.90
CA LEU A 361 16.60 4.26 17.59
C LEU A 361 16.33 2.82 17.12
N PHE A 362 16.99 2.35 16.07
CA PHE A 362 16.62 1.09 15.39
C PHE A 362 17.60 -0.06 15.63
N GLY A 363 18.64 0.15 16.44
CA GLY A 363 19.61 -0.88 16.81
C GLY A 363 20.19 -1.58 15.57
N ASP A 364 20.06 -2.90 15.53
CA ASP A 364 20.57 -3.74 14.43
C ASP A 364 19.66 -3.76 13.18
N ASN A 365 18.43 -3.22 13.25
CA ASN A 365 17.57 -3.12 12.06
C ASN A 365 18.03 -1.96 11.16
N THR A 366 18.96 -2.24 10.26
CA THR A 366 19.54 -1.27 9.34
C THR A 366 18.88 -1.26 7.96
N ASP A 367 18.08 -2.27 7.63
CA ASP A 367 17.37 -2.39 6.35
C ASP A 367 16.04 -1.64 6.40
N ILE A 368 16.12 -0.31 6.38
CA ILE A 368 14.98 0.62 6.46
C ILE A 368 15.09 1.67 5.35
N GLU A 369 14.19 1.63 4.38
CA GLU A 369 14.13 2.61 3.29
C GLU A 369 13.72 4.02 3.76
N GLY A 370 13.92 5.02 2.90
CA GLY A 370 13.53 6.42 3.13
C GLY A 370 14.71 7.31 3.58
N ILE A 371 14.59 8.61 3.30
CA ILE A 371 15.55 9.66 3.66
C ILE A 371 14.78 10.91 4.12
N ASP A 372 15.30 12.11 3.87
CA ASP A 372 14.55 13.36 4.05
C ASP A 372 13.90 13.80 2.73
N THR A 373 12.76 14.46 2.79
CA THR A 373 12.08 15.07 1.65
C THR A 373 11.61 16.48 1.97
N THR A 374 11.93 17.43 1.08
CA THR A 374 11.80 18.86 1.38
C THR A 374 11.16 19.62 0.23
N ASN A 375 10.07 20.32 0.54
CA ASN A 375 9.60 21.52 -0.16
C ASN A 375 8.78 22.34 0.83
N ALA A 376 9.43 23.25 1.56
CA ALA A 376 8.79 24.04 2.61
C ALA A 376 7.88 23.15 3.51
N CYS A 377 6.71 23.67 3.90
CA CYS A 377 5.73 23.00 4.74
C CYS A 377 5.07 21.75 4.09
N TYR A 378 5.38 21.42 2.83
CA TYR A 378 4.81 20.26 2.13
C TYR A 378 5.55 18.94 2.40
N GLY A 379 6.79 19.00 2.91
CA GLY A 379 7.68 17.83 3.08
C GLY A 379 7.02 16.66 3.82
N GLY A 380 6.30 16.92 4.92
CA GLY A 380 5.60 15.86 5.66
C GLY A 380 4.53 15.12 4.83
N THR A 381 3.85 15.82 3.94
CA THR A 381 2.87 15.22 3.01
C THR A 381 3.55 14.47 1.87
N ALA A 382 4.69 14.94 1.38
CA ALA A 382 5.50 14.16 0.45
C ALA A 382 5.94 12.83 1.10
N ALA A 383 6.46 12.87 2.33
CA ALA A 383 6.88 11.69 3.08
C ALA A 383 5.72 10.71 3.32
N LEU A 384 4.54 11.23 3.68
CA LEU A 384 3.33 10.42 3.81
C LEU A 384 2.96 9.75 2.48
N PHE A 385 2.96 10.49 1.38
CA PHE A 385 2.63 9.91 0.07
C PHE A 385 3.65 8.88 -0.39
N ASN A 386 4.94 9.07 -0.07
CA ASN A 386 5.99 8.10 -0.35
C ASN A 386 5.81 6.83 0.47
N ALA A 387 5.51 6.94 1.76
CA ALA A 387 5.21 5.79 2.62
C ALA A 387 3.98 5.01 2.16
N LEU A 388 2.88 5.69 1.84
CA LEU A 388 1.67 5.06 1.30
C LEU A 388 1.95 4.34 -0.02
N SER A 389 2.75 4.96 -0.89
CA SER A 389 3.12 4.37 -2.18
C SER A 389 4.04 3.16 -2.00
N TRP A 390 4.98 3.22 -1.04
CA TRP A 390 5.86 2.10 -0.69
C TRP A 390 5.05 0.90 -0.17
N VAL A 391 4.13 1.11 0.79
CA VAL A 391 3.24 0.04 1.31
C VAL A 391 2.40 -0.58 0.19
N GLU A 392 1.96 0.21 -0.80
CA GLU A 392 1.19 -0.28 -1.95
C GLU A 392 2.05 -0.83 -3.11
N SER A 393 3.38 -0.77 -3.01
CA SER A 393 4.31 -1.13 -4.09
C SER A 393 4.77 -2.59 -3.98
N SER A 394 5.32 -3.12 -5.07
CA SER A 394 6.00 -4.43 -5.07
C SER A 394 7.25 -4.50 -4.20
N ALA A 395 7.76 -3.36 -3.70
CA ALA A 395 8.89 -3.30 -2.78
C ALA A 395 8.45 -3.40 -1.31
N TRP A 396 7.15 -3.45 -1.02
CA TRP A 396 6.67 -3.65 0.34
C TRP A 396 7.04 -5.05 0.84
N ASP A 397 7.65 -5.11 2.02
CA ASP A 397 8.16 -6.32 2.65
C ASP A 397 7.27 -6.82 3.81
N GLY A 398 6.09 -6.22 3.98
CA GLY A 398 5.14 -6.55 5.05
C GLY A 398 5.32 -5.72 6.33
N ARG A 399 6.40 -4.95 6.47
CA ARG A 399 6.67 -4.10 7.64
C ARG A 399 5.93 -2.76 7.57
N LEU A 400 5.89 -2.05 8.69
CA LEU A 400 5.26 -0.74 8.81
C LEU A 400 6.21 0.37 8.33
N ALA A 401 5.64 1.53 7.99
CA ALA A 401 6.38 2.74 7.70
C ALA A 401 6.20 3.76 8.83
N ILE A 402 7.24 4.51 9.16
CA ILE A 402 7.16 5.70 10.01
C ILE A 402 7.41 6.94 9.15
N VAL A 403 6.51 7.90 9.25
CA VAL A 403 6.63 9.22 8.63
C VAL A 403 6.80 10.25 9.73
N VAL A 404 7.82 11.08 9.66
CA VAL A 404 8.06 12.15 10.63
C VAL A 404 7.97 13.49 9.92
N ALA A 405 7.10 14.37 10.38
CA ALA A 405 7.11 15.78 9.98
C ALA A 405 7.62 16.58 11.17
N ALA A 406 8.67 17.39 11.03
CA ALA A 406 9.24 18.15 12.13
C ALA A 406 9.90 19.43 11.65
N ASP A 407 9.74 20.51 12.42
CA ASP A 407 10.30 21.81 12.06
C ASP A 407 10.36 22.78 13.25
N ILE A 408 11.22 23.78 13.09
CA ILE A 408 11.34 24.95 13.96
C ILE A 408 11.12 26.18 13.08
N ALA A 409 9.92 26.77 13.17
CA ALA A 409 9.53 27.96 12.41
C ALA A 409 9.91 29.22 13.16
N VAL A 410 11.00 29.84 12.73
CA VAL A 410 11.54 31.09 13.29
C VAL A 410 11.67 32.16 12.22
N TYR A 411 11.44 33.42 12.64
CA TYR A 411 11.49 34.58 11.78
C TYR A 411 12.26 35.72 12.44
N ALA A 412 12.89 36.56 11.63
CA ALA A 412 13.48 37.81 12.06
C ALA A 412 12.45 38.71 12.77
N THR A 413 12.94 39.69 13.54
CA THR A 413 12.08 40.71 14.17
C THR A 413 11.19 41.37 13.11
N GLY A 414 9.88 41.43 13.38
CA GLY A 414 8.91 41.99 12.45
C GLY A 414 7.57 41.26 12.49
N SER A 415 6.70 41.60 11.53
CA SER A 415 5.31 41.14 11.49
C SER A 415 5.12 39.62 11.32
N ALA A 416 6.15 38.90 10.88
CA ALA A 416 6.11 37.44 10.71
C ALA A 416 6.47 36.68 12.00
N ARG A 417 7.27 37.26 12.91
CA ARG A 417 7.70 36.62 14.17
C ARG A 417 6.56 36.00 14.99
N PRO A 418 5.38 36.65 15.17
CA PRO A 418 4.27 36.07 15.92
C PRO A 418 3.60 34.86 15.25
N THR A 419 3.99 34.50 14.03
CA THR A 419 3.49 33.33 13.31
C THR A 419 4.43 32.12 13.39
N GLY A 420 5.52 32.20 14.16
CA GLY A 420 6.42 31.07 14.40
C GLY A 420 5.77 29.93 15.19
N GLY A 421 6.57 28.92 15.51
CA GLY A 421 6.15 27.71 16.22
C GLY A 421 7.18 26.60 16.08
N ALA A 422 7.01 25.51 16.82
CA ALA A 422 7.89 24.34 16.68
C ALA A 422 7.17 23.07 17.14
N GLY A 423 7.49 21.95 16.48
CA GLY A 423 6.95 20.64 16.86
C GLY A 423 7.32 19.55 15.88
N ALA A 424 6.91 18.33 16.23
CA ALA A 424 7.05 17.14 15.40
C ALA A 424 5.79 16.27 15.48
N MET A 425 5.47 15.60 14.37
CA MET A 425 4.39 14.63 14.24
C MET A 425 4.99 13.35 13.66
N ALA A 426 4.95 12.25 14.41
CA ALA A 426 5.35 10.94 13.93
C ALA A 426 4.10 10.10 13.65
N MET A 427 3.99 9.54 12.45
CA MET A 427 2.85 8.76 11.98
C MET A 427 3.29 7.35 11.60
N LEU A 428 2.64 6.34 12.18
CA LEU A 428 2.79 4.95 11.81
C LEU A 428 1.84 4.64 10.65
N VAL A 429 2.34 4.09 9.55
CA VAL A 429 1.61 3.86 8.30
C VAL A 429 1.65 2.39 7.92
N GLY A 430 0.49 1.84 7.54
CA GLY A 430 0.37 0.44 7.15
C GLY A 430 -1.05 0.05 6.72
N PRO A 431 -1.31 -1.24 6.46
CA PRO A 431 -2.63 -1.77 6.13
C PRO A 431 -3.60 -1.69 7.31
N ASN A 432 -4.91 -1.85 7.02
CA ASN A 432 -5.98 -1.93 8.02
C ASN A 432 -5.99 -0.76 9.02
N ALA A 433 -5.68 0.44 8.53
CA ALA A 433 -5.57 1.63 9.35
C ALA A 433 -6.95 2.15 9.83
N PRO A 434 -7.06 2.69 11.06
CA PRO A 434 -8.22 3.46 11.50
C PRO A 434 -8.40 4.76 10.69
N LEU A 435 -7.33 5.33 10.13
CA LEU A 435 -7.40 6.50 9.24
C LEU A 435 -6.97 6.10 7.83
N VAL A 436 -7.91 5.63 7.02
CA VAL A 436 -7.65 5.09 5.67
C VAL A 436 -7.54 6.22 4.66
N ILE A 437 -6.45 6.28 3.88
CA ILE A 437 -6.30 7.27 2.82
C ILE A 437 -7.12 6.86 1.59
N GLU A 438 -7.92 7.78 1.04
CA GLU A 438 -8.71 7.48 -0.15
C GLU A 438 -7.84 7.42 -1.40
N SER A 439 -7.54 6.19 -1.82
CA SER A 439 -6.77 5.88 -3.02
C SER A 439 -7.38 6.55 -4.28
N GLY A 440 -6.55 7.20 -5.09
CA GLY A 440 -6.97 7.87 -6.33
C GLY A 440 -7.53 9.28 -6.14
N LEU A 441 -7.87 9.69 -4.91
CA LEU A 441 -8.40 11.03 -4.59
C LEU A 441 -7.33 11.93 -3.96
N ARG A 442 -6.20 12.06 -4.66
CA ARG A 442 -5.13 13.03 -4.35
C ARG A 442 -5.01 14.02 -5.50
N ALA A 443 -5.13 15.31 -5.25
CA ALA A 443 -5.09 16.37 -6.26
C ALA A 443 -3.99 17.36 -5.93
N SER A 444 -2.93 17.35 -6.75
CA SER A 444 -1.72 18.16 -6.52
C SER A 444 -1.64 19.33 -7.49
N TYR A 445 -1.14 20.46 -6.99
CA TYR A 445 -0.80 21.63 -7.77
C TYR A 445 0.59 22.09 -7.36
N MET A 446 1.50 22.18 -8.33
CA MET A 446 2.88 22.62 -8.14
C MET A 446 3.19 23.68 -9.19
N LYS A 447 3.84 24.75 -8.78
CA LYS A 447 4.18 25.88 -9.67
C LYS A 447 5.39 26.60 -9.14
N HIS A 448 6.30 27.03 -10.01
CA HIS A 448 7.40 27.89 -9.61
C HIS A 448 6.89 29.26 -9.10
N ALA A 449 7.27 29.63 -7.88
CA ALA A 449 6.98 30.90 -7.23
C ALA A 449 8.08 31.27 -6.22
N TYR A 450 8.23 32.56 -5.96
CA TYR A 450 9.12 33.12 -4.92
C TYR A 450 8.29 33.80 -3.82
N ASP A 451 7.27 33.10 -3.32
CA ASP A 451 6.36 33.62 -2.30
C ASP A 451 6.96 33.54 -0.88
N PHE A 452 7.69 32.46 -0.60
CA PHE A 452 8.51 32.26 0.59
C PHE A 452 9.64 31.28 0.25
N TYR A 453 10.88 31.60 0.61
CA TYR A 453 12.04 30.76 0.34
C TYR A 453 13.22 31.12 1.27
N LYS A 454 14.17 30.21 1.43
CA LYS A 454 15.36 30.37 2.29
C LYS A 454 16.64 30.38 1.42
N PRO A 455 16.98 31.50 0.77
CA PRO A 455 18.13 31.56 -0.13
C PRO A 455 19.46 31.74 0.61
N ASP A 456 19.43 32.34 1.79
CA ASP A 456 20.62 32.56 2.62
C ASP A 456 20.88 31.33 3.49
N LEU A 457 21.88 30.55 3.12
CA LEU A 457 22.29 29.36 3.87
C LEU A 457 22.96 29.69 5.21
N ASN A 458 23.23 30.97 5.48
CA ASN A 458 23.77 31.43 6.74
C ASN A 458 22.71 31.96 7.71
N SER A 459 21.42 31.87 7.38
CA SER A 459 20.34 32.31 8.26
C SER A 459 19.23 31.27 8.35
N GLU A 460 18.65 31.12 9.53
CA GLU A 460 17.40 30.35 9.70
C GLU A 460 16.21 31.09 9.10
N TYR A 461 16.33 32.40 8.87
CA TYR A 461 15.22 33.26 8.50
C TYR A 461 14.91 33.20 7.00
N PRO A 462 13.63 33.07 6.63
CA PRO A 462 13.20 33.06 5.25
C PRO A 462 13.07 34.47 4.67
N VAL A 463 13.19 34.58 3.34
CA VAL A 463 12.67 35.71 2.56
C VAL A 463 11.20 35.45 2.28
N VAL A 464 10.34 36.43 2.58
CA VAL A 464 8.88 36.27 2.49
C VAL A 464 8.24 37.47 1.80
N ASP A 465 7.50 37.23 0.72
CA ASP A 465 6.51 38.19 0.20
C ASP A 465 5.13 37.80 0.76
N GLY A 466 4.73 38.45 1.85
CA GLY A 466 3.50 38.10 2.57
C GLY A 466 2.24 38.21 1.71
N LYS A 467 2.18 39.17 0.78
CA LYS A 467 1.02 39.31 -0.12
C LYS A 467 1.01 38.18 -1.14
N LEU A 468 2.15 37.93 -1.79
CA LEU A 468 2.27 36.85 -2.78
C LEU A 468 2.02 35.48 -2.14
N SER A 469 2.49 35.24 -0.92
CA SER A 469 2.27 33.99 -0.17
C SER A 469 0.79 33.68 0.05
N ILE A 470 -0.02 34.67 0.43
CA ILE A 470 -1.48 34.50 0.56
C ILE A 470 -2.12 34.18 -0.79
N GLN A 471 -1.73 34.89 -1.85
CA GLN A 471 -2.26 34.64 -3.21
C GLN A 471 -1.91 33.23 -3.70
N CYS A 472 -0.65 32.82 -3.54
CA CYS A 472 -0.15 31.51 -3.91
C CYS A 472 -0.87 30.40 -3.14
N TYR A 473 -1.05 30.56 -1.82
CA TYR A 473 -1.80 29.62 -0.99
C TYR A 473 -3.25 29.46 -1.46
N LEU A 474 -3.99 30.56 -1.62
CA LEU A 474 -5.42 30.51 -2.02
C LEU A 474 -5.57 30.01 -3.46
N SER A 475 -4.67 30.39 -4.36
CA SER A 475 -4.67 29.87 -5.73
C SER A 475 -4.38 28.38 -5.78
N ALA A 476 -3.42 27.90 -4.99
CA ALA A 476 -3.14 26.47 -4.85
C ALA A 476 -4.35 25.70 -4.29
N LEU A 477 -5.04 26.27 -3.30
CA LEU A 477 -6.27 25.71 -2.74
C LEU A 477 -7.37 25.56 -3.80
N ASP A 478 -7.61 26.60 -4.60
CA ASP A 478 -8.57 26.57 -5.71
C ASP A 478 -8.25 25.42 -6.68
N HIS A 479 -7.00 25.37 -7.17
CA HIS A 479 -6.58 24.36 -8.13
C HIS A 479 -6.67 22.94 -7.57
N CYS A 480 -6.20 22.73 -6.34
CA CYS A 480 -6.27 21.43 -5.67
C CYS A 480 -7.72 20.97 -5.46
N TYR A 481 -8.60 21.86 -5.00
CA TYR A 481 -10.02 21.51 -4.78
C TYR A 481 -10.73 21.20 -6.09
N GLN A 482 -10.58 22.04 -7.12
CA GLN A 482 -11.18 21.82 -8.44
C GLN A 482 -10.68 20.52 -9.09
N LEU A 483 -9.38 20.23 -8.96
CA LEU A 483 -8.81 18.96 -9.43
C LEU A 483 -9.31 17.77 -8.61
N TYR A 484 -9.50 17.93 -7.30
CA TYR A 484 -10.09 16.90 -6.45
C TYR A 484 -11.53 16.59 -6.91
N CYS A 485 -12.37 17.61 -7.11
CA CYS A 485 -13.73 17.46 -7.63
C CYS A 485 -13.75 16.72 -8.97
N LYS A 486 -12.86 17.10 -9.91
CA LYS A 486 -12.72 16.41 -11.20
C LYS A 486 -12.29 14.95 -11.04
N LYS A 487 -11.38 14.63 -10.13
CA LYS A 487 -10.94 13.25 -9.86
C LYS A 487 -12.06 12.41 -9.23
N ALA A 488 -12.82 12.98 -8.31
CA ALA A 488 -13.96 12.33 -7.70
C ALA A 488 -15.05 12.02 -8.73
N GLN A 489 -15.40 13.00 -9.57
CA GLN A 489 -16.37 12.82 -10.66
C GLN A 489 -15.88 11.80 -11.71
N LYS A 490 -14.57 11.76 -11.99
CA LYS A 490 -14.00 10.73 -12.88
C LYS A 490 -14.07 9.33 -12.27
N ALA A 491 -13.88 9.21 -10.95
CA ALA A 491 -13.96 7.92 -10.25
C ALA A 491 -15.41 7.42 -10.10
N ASN A 492 -16.35 8.33 -9.91
CA ASN A 492 -17.78 8.06 -9.90
C ASN A 492 -18.51 9.25 -10.57
N PRO A 493 -19.10 9.08 -11.77
CA PRO A 493 -19.78 10.16 -12.49
C PRO A 493 -20.92 10.85 -11.73
N GLU A 494 -21.54 10.15 -10.76
CA GLU A 494 -22.58 10.70 -9.89
C GLU A 494 -22.00 11.47 -8.69
N SER A 495 -20.69 11.39 -8.47
CA SER A 495 -20.04 12.09 -7.37
C SER A 495 -20.03 13.59 -7.60
N LYS A 496 -20.72 14.30 -6.71
CA LYS A 496 -20.71 15.76 -6.62
C LYS A 496 -20.05 16.19 -5.32
N VAL A 497 -18.77 16.56 -5.41
CA VAL A 497 -18.01 17.04 -4.26
C VAL A 497 -18.39 18.47 -3.96
N GLN A 498 -18.76 18.71 -2.70
CA GLN A 498 -19.06 20.00 -2.11
C GLN A 498 -18.56 20.01 -0.66
N LEU A 499 -18.65 21.16 0.02
CA LEU A 499 -18.31 21.26 1.45
C LEU A 499 -19.06 20.25 2.33
N ASN A 500 -20.32 19.94 2.01
CA ASN A 500 -21.13 18.98 2.77
C ASN A 500 -20.73 17.51 2.52
N THR A 501 -19.89 17.24 1.53
CA THR A 501 -19.35 15.89 1.26
C THR A 501 -18.37 15.42 2.33
N PHE A 502 -17.83 16.33 3.15
CA PHE A 502 -16.85 16.03 4.18
C PHE A 502 -17.37 16.42 5.56
N ASP A 503 -17.01 15.63 6.56
CA ASP A 503 -17.33 15.87 7.96
C ASP A 503 -16.35 16.85 8.62
N ALA A 504 -15.13 16.92 8.08
CA ALA A 504 -14.12 17.88 8.50
C ALA A 504 -13.18 18.31 7.36
N PHE A 505 -12.66 19.53 7.48
CA PHE A 505 -11.62 20.09 6.62
C PHE A 505 -10.42 20.52 7.47
N LEU A 506 -9.27 19.98 7.11
CA LEU A 506 -7.98 20.28 7.72
C LEU A 506 -7.12 20.99 6.69
N PHE A 507 -6.36 21.98 7.16
CA PHE A 507 -5.50 22.79 6.32
C PHE A 507 -4.12 22.90 6.97
N HIS A 508 -3.08 23.03 6.16
CA HIS A 508 -1.85 23.65 6.65
C HIS A 508 -2.21 24.98 7.32
N SER A 509 -1.75 25.18 8.55
CA SER A 509 -2.17 26.26 9.42
C SER A 509 -1.00 27.17 9.79
N PRO A 510 -0.58 28.11 8.92
CA PRO A 510 0.39 29.15 9.28
C PRO A 510 -0.09 30.01 10.45
N TYR A 511 -1.40 30.31 10.46
CA TYR A 511 -2.12 30.96 11.53
C TYR A 511 -3.63 30.74 11.33
N CYS A 512 -4.41 30.74 12.41
CA CYS A 512 -5.82 30.33 12.38
C CYS A 512 -6.70 31.18 11.44
N LYS A 513 -6.44 32.49 11.30
CA LYS A 513 -7.24 33.36 10.42
C LYS A 513 -7.15 32.94 8.95
N LEU A 514 -5.99 32.50 8.45
CA LEU A 514 -5.87 32.03 7.07
C LEU A 514 -6.70 30.77 6.84
N VAL A 515 -6.78 29.89 7.84
CA VAL A 515 -7.60 28.66 7.75
C VAL A 515 -9.09 28.99 7.69
N GLN A 516 -9.54 29.98 8.47
CA GLN A 516 -10.92 30.49 8.37
C GLN A 516 -11.22 31.00 6.95
N LYS A 517 -10.31 31.80 6.37
CA LYS A 517 -10.42 32.27 4.98
C LYS A 517 -10.38 31.13 3.97
N SER A 518 -9.62 30.07 4.25
CA SER A 518 -9.48 28.90 3.38
C SER A 518 -10.79 28.13 3.22
N LEU A 519 -11.50 27.86 4.32
CA LEU A 519 -12.81 27.21 4.22
C LEU A 519 -13.83 28.11 3.49
N ALA A 520 -13.82 29.41 3.78
CA ALA A 520 -14.66 30.38 3.07
C ALA A 520 -14.34 30.41 1.57
N ARG A 521 -13.07 30.25 1.19
CA ARG A 521 -12.64 30.12 -0.20
C ARG A 521 -13.15 28.84 -0.87
N LEU A 522 -13.29 27.73 -0.13
CA LEU A 522 -13.92 26.52 -0.65
C LEU A 522 -15.42 26.71 -0.88
N LEU A 523 -16.12 27.48 -0.05
CA LEU A 523 -17.53 27.85 -0.31
C LEU A 523 -17.65 28.66 -1.61
N LEU A 524 -16.69 29.55 -1.87
CA LEU A 524 -16.60 30.28 -3.14
C LEU A 524 -16.40 29.32 -4.33
N ASN A 525 -15.51 28.33 -4.18
CA ASN A 525 -15.32 27.30 -5.21
C ASN A 525 -16.62 26.54 -5.49
N ASP A 526 -17.36 26.13 -4.45
CA ASP A 526 -18.66 25.45 -4.62
C ASP A 526 -19.64 26.30 -5.43
N TYR A 527 -19.68 27.62 -5.19
CA TYR A 527 -20.50 28.55 -5.98
C TYR A 527 -20.06 28.64 -7.44
N PHE A 528 -18.76 28.77 -7.71
CA PHE A 528 -18.25 28.88 -9.08
C PHE A 528 -18.35 27.58 -9.88
N LEU A 529 -18.27 26.43 -9.22
CA LEU A 529 -18.41 25.11 -9.83
C LEU A 529 -19.87 24.66 -9.99
N ALA A 530 -20.81 25.32 -9.32
CA ALA A 530 -22.23 25.01 -9.39
C ALA A 530 -22.83 25.33 -10.76
N SER A 531 -23.81 24.51 -11.18
CA SER A 531 -24.66 24.84 -12.34
C SER A 531 -25.53 26.08 -12.06
N ASP A 532 -26.13 26.68 -13.09
CA ASP A 532 -27.01 27.85 -12.90
C ASP A 532 -28.22 27.53 -11.99
N GLU A 533 -28.77 26.32 -12.09
CA GLU A 533 -29.83 25.84 -11.19
C GLU A 533 -29.34 25.76 -9.74
N GLU A 534 -28.10 25.33 -9.53
CA GLU A 534 -27.55 25.16 -8.19
C GLU A 534 -27.14 26.48 -7.55
N LYS A 535 -26.67 27.45 -8.36
CA LYS A 535 -26.42 28.81 -7.90
C LYS A 535 -27.67 29.47 -7.32
N SER A 536 -28.87 29.09 -7.77
CA SER A 536 -30.13 29.57 -7.19
C SER A 536 -30.36 29.12 -5.74
N LYS A 537 -29.65 28.09 -5.27
CA LYS A 537 -29.71 27.59 -3.89
C LYS A 537 -28.75 28.31 -2.94
N PHE A 538 -27.83 29.12 -3.46
CA PHE A 538 -26.97 29.96 -2.64
C PHE A 538 -27.75 31.17 -2.11
N PRO A 539 -27.38 31.73 -0.95
CA PRO A 539 -27.99 32.94 -0.43
C PRO A 539 -27.99 34.08 -1.45
N GLU A 540 -29.05 34.89 -1.49
CA GLU A 540 -29.23 35.99 -2.46
C GLU A 540 -28.03 36.96 -2.52
N ALA A 541 -27.31 37.11 -1.40
CA ALA A 541 -26.10 37.92 -1.32
C ALA A 541 -25.01 37.52 -2.34
N PHE A 542 -24.97 36.26 -2.79
CA PHE A 542 -24.04 35.77 -3.83
C PHE A 542 -24.34 36.33 -5.23
N ASN A 543 -25.51 36.96 -5.45
CA ASN A 543 -25.80 37.65 -6.71
C ASN A 543 -24.83 38.82 -6.97
N SER A 544 -24.27 39.42 -5.92
CA SER A 544 -23.27 40.49 -6.03
C SER A 544 -21.99 40.07 -6.75
N ILE A 545 -21.67 38.77 -6.76
CA ILE A 545 -20.44 38.23 -7.35
C ILE A 545 -20.67 37.41 -8.63
N LYS A 546 -21.90 37.44 -9.18
CA LYS A 546 -22.29 36.63 -10.35
C LYS A 546 -21.40 36.82 -11.58
N ASN A 547 -20.89 38.05 -11.78
CA ASN A 547 -20.07 38.43 -12.94
C ASN A 547 -18.58 38.59 -12.61
N VAL A 548 -18.17 38.24 -11.38
CA VAL A 548 -16.76 38.37 -10.94
C VAL A 548 -16.01 37.11 -11.32
N LYS A 549 -14.76 37.23 -11.79
CA LYS A 549 -13.91 36.07 -12.06
C LYS A 549 -13.19 35.61 -10.80
N MET A 550 -13.05 34.31 -10.64
CA MET A 550 -12.48 33.73 -9.43
C MET A 550 -11.03 34.20 -9.16
N GLU A 551 -10.23 34.42 -10.20
CA GLU A 551 -8.83 34.85 -10.09
C GLU A 551 -8.69 36.32 -9.65
N GLU A 552 -9.74 37.12 -9.76
CA GLU A 552 -9.76 38.53 -9.38
C GLU A 552 -10.11 38.72 -7.89
N THR A 553 -10.54 37.65 -7.21
CA THR A 553 -11.13 37.73 -5.85
C THR A 553 -10.16 37.48 -4.70
N TYR A 554 -8.87 37.21 -4.96
CA TYR A 554 -7.91 36.83 -3.89
C TYR A 554 -7.74 37.87 -2.79
N PHE A 555 -7.93 39.15 -3.12
CA PHE A 555 -7.82 40.28 -2.19
C PHE A 555 -9.05 41.19 -2.19
N ASP A 556 -10.16 40.71 -2.78
CA ASP A 556 -11.42 41.44 -2.78
C ASP A 556 -12.06 41.31 -1.39
N ARG A 557 -12.14 42.45 -0.69
CA ARG A 557 -12.63 42.50 0.70
C ARG A 557 -14.13 42.27 0.81
N ASP A 558 -14.89 42.59 -0.22
CA ASP A 558 -16.34 42.41 -0.23
C ASP A 558 -16.68 40.95 -0.50
N VAL A 559 -15.97 40.32 -1.44
CA VAL A 559 -16.06 38.86 -1.66
C VAL A 559 -15.60 38.10 -0.41
N GLU A 560 -14.46 38.47 0.19
CA GLU A 560 -13.96 37.84 1.42
C GLU A 560 -15.00 37.92 2.54
N ARG A 561 -15.60 39.09 2.77
CA ARG A 561 -16.64 39.27 3.80
C ARG A 561 -17.87 38.42 3.51
N LEU A 562 -18.36 38.46 2.27
CA LEU A 562 -19.51 37.67 1.82
C LEU A 562 -19.31 36.18 2.14
N VAL A 563 -18.17 35.60 1.78
CA VAL A 563 -17.94 34.17 1.98
C VAL A 563 -17.64 33.82 3.44
N LEU A 564 -17.01 34.72 4.21
CA LEU A 564 -16.79 34.53 5.65
C LEU A 564 -18.12 34.50 6.41
N ASP A 565 -19.01 35.45 6.14
CA ASP A 565 -20.32 35.55 6.80
C ASP A 565 -21.17 34.30 6.52
N ASN A 566 -21.12 33.79 5.27
CA ASN A 566 -21.89 32.62 4.85
C ASN A 566 -21.22 31.27 5.11
N SER A 567 -19.97 31.23 5.59
CA SER A 567 -19.27 29.98 5.94
C SER A 567 -19.06 29.80 7.45
N LYS A 568 -19.53 30.75 8.29
CA LYS A 568 -19.28 30.76 9.73
C LYS A 568 -19.70 29.45 10.43
N GLN A 569 -20.90 28.96 10.17
CA GLN A 569 -21.37 27.71 10.78
C GLN A 569 -20.55 26.49 10.30
N LEU A 570 -20.29 26.41 8.99
CA LEU A 570 -19.44 25.37 8.41
C LEU A 570 -18.04 25.37 9.03
N PHE A 571 -17.48 26.56 9.29
CA PHE A 571 -16.19 26.71 9.95
C PHE A 571 -16.21 26.18 11.38
N GLU A 572 -17.19 26.58 12.18
CA GLU A 572 -17.35 26.11 13.57
C GLU A 572 -17.48 24.58 13.64
N GLU A 573 -18.24 23.97 12.73
CA GLU A 573 -18.52 22.54 12.75
C GLU A 573 -17.42 21.67 12.12
N LYS A 574 -16.88 22.09 10.97
CA LYS A 574 -16.03 21.24 10.13
C LYS A 574 -14.54 21.56 10.21
N THR A 575 -14.15 22.76 10.67
CA THR A 575 -12.73 23.19 10.60
C THR A 575 -12.16 23.62 11.95
N LYS A 576 -12.89 24.42 12.74
CA LYS A 576 -12.43 24.94 14.03
C LYS A 576 -11.93 23.85 15.00
N PRO A 577 -12.54 22.65 15.10
CA PRO A 577 -12.01 21.58 15.95
C PRO A 577 -10.57 21.16 15.59
N SER A 578 -10.12 21.38 14.36
CA SER A 578 -8.75 21.12 13.93
C SER A 578 -7.74 22.21 14.32
N LEU A 579 -8.17 23.36 14.85
CA LEU A 579 -7.29 24.51 15.06
C LEU A 579 -6.67 24.61 16.46
N PHE A 580 -6.98 23.68 17.36
CA PHE A 580 -6.55 23.76 18.76
C PHE A 580 -5.03 23.85 18.89
N LEU A 581 -4.28 22.93 18.29
CA LEU A 581 -2.81 22.98 18.37
C LEU A 581 -2.22 24.17 17.62
N ALA A 582 -2.75 24.53 16.45
CA ALA A 582 -2.29 25.71 15.70
C ALA A 582 -2.42 27.00 16.53
N ASN A 583 -3.55 27.19 17.22
CA ASN A 583 -3.80 28.35 18.08
C ASN A 583 -2.88 28.39 19.32
N GLN A 584 -2.51 27.23 19.85
CA GLN A 584 -1.78 27.10 21.11
C GLN A 584 -0.26 26.90 20.95
N ILE A 585 0.22 26.55 19.75
CA ILE A 585 1.63 26.27 19.47
C ILE A 585 2.18 27.21 18.41
N GLY A 586 1.38 27.67 17.45
CA GLY A 586 1.90 28.41 16.30
C GLY A 586 2.10 27.56 15.05
N ASN A 587 2.75 28.14 14.04
CA ASN A 587 3.06 27.44 12.81
C ASN A 587 4.17 26.44 13.08
N MET A 588 3.87 25.16 12.93
CA MET A 588 4.90 24.13 13.01
C MET A 588 5.57 23.85 11.67
N TYR A 589 5.21 24.50 10.56
CA TYR A 589 5.58 24.12 9.18
C TYR A 589 5.06 22.74 8.76
N THR A 590 5.91 21.78 8.37
CA THR A 590 5.48 20.46 7.86
C THR A 590 4.53 19.66 8.77
N PRO A 591 4.64 19.70 10.12
CA PRO A 591 3.71 19.04 11.03
C PRO A 591 2.38 19.79 11.18
N SER A 592 2.23 21.03 10.69
CA SER A 592 1.07 21.89 10.97
C SER A 592 -0.27 21.25 10.54
N LEU A 593 -0.32 20.65 9.34
CA LEU A 593 -1.52 19.93 8.88
C LEU A 593 -1.86 18.73 9.78
N TYR A 594 -0.84 18.01 10.23
CA TYR A 594 -0.98 16.81 11.07
C TYR A 594 -1.29 17.16 12.53
N GLY A 595 -0.84 18.31 13.02
CA GLY A 595 -1.32 18.91 14.25
C GLY A 595 -2.82 19.26 14.17
N GLY A 596 -3.30 19.61 12.98
CA GLY A 596 -4.73 19.75 12.71
C GLY A 596 -5.49 18.43 12.81
N LEU A 597 -4.89 17.34 12.34
CA LEU A 597 -5.44 15.99 12.49
C LEU A 597 -5.50 15.54 13.94
N VAL A 598 -4.42 15.73 14.71
CA VAL A 598 -4.41 15.46 16.16
C VAL A 598 -5.47 16.29 16.88
N SER A 599 -5.60 17.59 16.55
CA SER A 599 -6.61 18.48 17.14
C SER A 599 -8.03 17.97 16.89
N LEU A 600 -8.34 17.52 15.66
CA LEU A 600 -9.64 16.91 15.35
C LEU A 600 -9.87 15.65 16.19
N LEU A 601 -8.89 14.74 16.26
CA LEU A 601 -9.02 13.47 16.98
C LEU A 601 -9.26 13.66 18.48
N ILE A 602 -8.64 14.66 19.12
CA ILE A 602 -8.82 14.94 20.55
C ILE A 602 -10.02 15.88 20.85
N SER A 603 -10.74 16.34 19.82
CA SER A 603 -11.87 17.26 19.97
C SER A 603 -13.20 16.55 20.20
N ARG A 604 -13.30 15.25 19.88
CA ARG A 604 -14.53 14.46 19.91
C ARG A 604 -14.24 13.03 20.38
N GLU A 605 -15.26 12.37 20.91
CA GLU A 605 -15.20 10.93 21.21
C GLU A 605 -15.03 10.11 19.91
N ALA A 606 -14.40 8.94 20.01
CA ALA A 606 -14.19 8.03 18.87
C ALA A 606 -15.50 7.67 18.16
N SER A 607 -16.60 7.53 18.90
CA SER A 607 -17.94 7.22 18.37
C SER A 607 -18.49 8.30 17.42
N LYS A 608 -18.07 9.57 17.59
CA LYS A 608 -18.42 10.71 16.74
C LYS A 608 -17.44 10.92 15.59
N LEU A 609 -16.31 10.22 15.61
CA LEU A 609 -15.28 10.25 14.58
C LEU A 609 -15.43 9.09 13.59
N ALA A 610 -15.87 7.93 14.06
CA ALA A 610 -16.02 6.72 13.25
C ALA A 610 -16.90 6.98 12.01
N GLY A 611 -16.41 6.57 10.83
CA GLY A 611 -17.08 6.78 9.54
C GLY A 611 -16.88 8.15 8.92
N ASN A 612 -16.33 9.14 9.64
CA ASN A 612 -16.15 10.48 9.10
C ASN A 612 -15.20 10.49 7.90
N ARG A 613 -15.53 11.33 6.91
CA ARG A 613 -14.68 11.65 5.78
C ARG A 613 -14.03 13.00 6.00
N VAL A 614 -12.70 13.03 5.97
CA VAL A 614 -11.91 14.23 6.28
C VAL A 614 -11.13 14.67 5.04
N ALA A 615 -11.28 15.93 4.64
CA ALA A 615 -10.45 16.55 3.61
C ALA A 615 -9.20 17.19 4.24
N LEU A 616 -8.06 17.04 3.59
CA LEU A 616 -6.78 17.58 4.03
C LEU A 616 -6.15 18.38 2.89
N PHE A 617 -5.80 19.64 3.16
CA PHE A 617 -5.04 20.49 2.23
C PHE A 617 -3.66 20.79 2.79
N SER A 618 -2.64 20.25 2.11
CA SER A 618 -1.23 20.51 2.40
C SER A 618 -0.67 21.54 1.42
N TYR A 619 0.09 22.51 1.94
CA TYR A 619 0.72 23.56 1.17
C TYR A 619 2.15 23.76 1.67
N GLY A 620 3.08 23.98 0.74
CA GLY A 620 4.41 24.51 1.00
C GLY A 620 4.78 25.49 -0.10
N SER A 621 5.32 26.65 0.28
CA SER A 621 5.76 27.69 -0.64
C SER A 621 6.84 27.24 -1.63
N GLY A 622 7.01 27.98 -2.73
CA GLY A 622 7.90 27.64 -3.83
C GLY A 622 7.26 27.23 -5.17
N LEU A 623 6.06 26.64 -5.29
CA LEU A 623 5.16 26.02 -4.32
C LEU A 623 4.81 24.58 -4.75
N ALA A 624 4.53 23.75 -3.74
CA ALA A 624 3.95 22.43 -3.88
C ALA A 624 2.75 22.29 -2.94
N SER A 625 1.67 21.71 -3.45
CA SER A 625 0.44 21.55 -2.67
C SER A 625 -0.34 20.32 -3.10
N SER A 626 -1.11 19.76 -2.17
CA SER A 626 -2.05 18.67 -2.45
C SER A 626 -3.28 18.76 -1.57
N MET A 627 -4.45 18.56 -2.18
CA MET A 627 -5.65 18.17 -1.46
C MET A 627 -5.88 16.67 -1.58
N TYR A 628 -6.17 16.01 -0.48
CA TYR A 628 -6.52 14.60 -0.43
C TYR A 628 -7.54 14.36 0.68
N SER A 629 -8.01 13.13 0.80
CA SER A 629 -8.97 12.78 1.84
C SER A 629 -8.65 11.45 2.49
N LEU A 630 -9.13 11.32 3.72
CA LEU A 630 -9.12 10.07 4.48
C LEU A 630 -10.52 9.75 4.99
N LYS A 631 -10.77 8.46 5.23
CA LYS A 631 -11.94 7.96 5.95
C LYS A 631 -11.51 7.40 7.28
N ILE A 632 -12.18 7.83 8.34
CA ILE A 632 -12.05 7.20 9.65
C ILE A 632 -12.84 5.89 9.62
N SER A 633 -12.23 4.81 10.05
CA SER A 633 -12.85 3.47 10.07
C SER A 633 -14.19 3.50 10.81
N THR A 634 -15.12 2.68 10.36
CA THR A 634 -16.37 2.41 11.09
C THR A 634 -16.17 1.43 12.23
N ASP A 635 -15.04 0.71 12.24
CA ASP A 635 -14.65 -0.13 13.38
C ASP A 635 -14.16 0.76 14.53
N LEU A 636 -14.94 0.75 15.61
CA LEU A 636 -14.73 1.64 16.75
C LEU A 636 -13.49 1.27 17.57
N ALA A 637 -13.12 -0.01 17.64
CA ALA A 637 -12.00 -0.44 18.49
C ALA A 637 -10.64 0.18 18.09
N PRO A 638 -10.20 0.11 16.81
CA PRO A 638 -8.95 0.74 16.40
C PRO A 638 -9.02 2.27 16.43
N VAL A 639 -10.19 2.87 16.20
CA VAL A 639 -10.39 4.34 16.31
C VAL A 639 -10.27 4.79 17.76
N GLN A 640 -10.87 4.05 18.70
CA GLN A 640 -10.77 4.33 20.14
C GLN A 640 -9.32 4.22 20.62
N LYS A 641 -8.60 3.15 20.23
CA LYS A 641 -7.17 3.00 20.54
C LYS A 641 -6.33 4.18 20.05
N LEU A 642 -6.60 4.67 18.83
CA LEU A 642 -5.92 5.83 18.26
C LEU A 642 -6.23 7.12 19.05
N VAL A 643 -7.49 7.35 19.45
CA VAL A 643 -7.86 8.52 20.24
C VAL A 643 -7.23 8.46 21.63
N ASP A 644 -7.24 7.28 22.26
CA ASP A 644 -6.71 7.09 23.62
C ASP A 644 -5.20 7.34 23.70
N SER A 645 -4.44 6.98 22.66
CA SER A 645 -2.99 7.24 22.63
C SER A 645 -2.66 8.73 22.66
N LEU A 646 -3.60 9.59 22.25
CA LEU A 646 -3.49 11.05 22.22
C LEU A 646 -3.99 11.75 23.49
N ASN A 647 -4.45 11.02 24.52
CA ASN A 647 -4.96 11.61 25.77
C ASN A 647 -3.93 12.48 26.51
N HIS A 648 -2.64 12.28 26.24
CA HIS A 648 -1.55 13.07 26.80
C HIS A 648 -1.45 14.50 26.23
N VAL A 649 -2.02 14.78 25.06
CA VAL A 649 -1.75 16.02 24.30
C VAL A 649 -2.24 17.26 25.06
N LYS A 650 -3.49 17.27 25.54
CA LYS A 650 -4.06 18.43 26.27
C LYS A 650 -3.31 18.69 27.59
N PRO A 651 -3.10 17.70 28.49
CA PRO A 651 -2.33 17.92 29.71
C PRO A 651 -0.90 18.39 29.46
N THR A 652 -0.22 17.84 28.44
CA THR A 652 1.16 18.24 28.11
C THR A 652 1.21 19.70 27.63
N LEU A 653 0.21 20.13 26.86
CA LEU A 653 0.11 21.50 26.34
C LEU A 653 -0.14 22.52 27.46
N GLU A 654 -0.98 22.16 28.44
CA GLU A 654 -1.31 22.98 29.61
C GLU A 654 -0.13 23.07 30.59
N ALA A 655 0.66 21.99 30.71
CA ALA A 655 1.83 21.94 31.58
C ALA A 655 3.04 22.75 31.07
N ARG A 656 2.97 23.33 29.86
CA ARG A 656 4.06 24.14 29.32
C ARG A 656 4.30 25.40 30.14
N ARG A 657 5.55 25.83 30.20
CA ARG A 657 5.98 27.05 30.90
C ARG A 657 5.77 28.28 30.01
N LYS A 658 5.03 29.26 30.52
CA LYS A 658 4.97 30.60 29.92
C LYS A 658 6.30 31.33 30.13
N ILE A 659 6.84 31.92 29.07
CA ILE A 659 8.07 32.72 29.04
C ILE A 659 7.73 34.15 28.65
N ALA A 660 8.38 35.11 29.31
CA ALA A 660 8.19 36.53 29.02
C ALA A 660 8.72 36.89 27.61
N PRO A 661 8.09 37.85 26.89
CA PRO A 661 8.54 38.25 25.55
C PRO A 661 10.02 38.66 25.45
N GLU A 662 10.58 39.30 26.48
CA GLU A 662 11.99 39.69 26.53
C GLU A 662 12.93 38.48 26.54
N GLU A 663 12.62 37.47 27.37
CA GLU A 663 13.39 36.23 27.47
C GLU A 663 13.24 35.39 26.20
N PHE A 664 12.05 35.37 25.60
CA PHE A 664 11.80 34.77 24.30
C PHE A 664 12.65 35.43 23.19
N ALA A 665 12.64 36.76 23.09
CA ALA A 665 13.43 37.50 22.11
C ALA A 665 14.93 37.24 22.30
N ALA A 666 15.43 37.30 23.54
CA ALA A 666 16.82 37.00 23.85
C ALA A 666 17.21 35.56 23.48
N THR A 667 16.31 34.60 23.65
CA THR A 667 16.53 33.20 23.26
C THR A 667 16.68 33.07 21.73
N LEU A 668 15.81 33.73 20.96
CA LEU A 668 15.92 33.70 19.49
C LEU A 668 17.20 34.39 19.00
N ASP A 669 17.57 35.53 19.58
CA ASP A 669 18.82 36.22 19.26
C ASP A 669 20.05 35.35 19.58
N ALA A 670 20.00 34.58 20.69
CA ALA A 670 21.06 33.64 21.04
C ALA A 670 21.13 32.48 20.03
N LYS A 671 19.99 31.95 19.57
CA LYS A 671 19.95 30.90 18.53
C LYS A 671 20.55 31.40 17.21
N GLU A 672 20.17 32.59 16.77
CA GLU A 672 20.74 33.19 15.55
C GLU A 672 22.27 33.32 15.64
N LYS A 673 22.79 33.83 16.76
CA LYS A 673 24.23 33.95 17.00
C LYS A 673 24.97 32.60 17.07
N ASN A 674 24.28 31.54 17.48
CA ASN A 674 24.86 30.22 17.66
C ASN A 674 24.64 29.30 16.44
N HIS A 675 23.85 29.70 15.44
CA HIS A 675 23.44 28.86 14.32
C HIS A 675 24.63 28.22 13.57
N HIS A 676 25.76 28.93 13.44
CA HIS A 676 26.99 28.44 12.77
C HIS A 676 28.12 28.01 13.73
N LYS A 677 27.87 28.01 15.04
CA LYS A 677 28.92 27.61 15.99
C LYS A 677 29.12 26.10 15.93
N GLY A 678 30.05 25.65 15.10
CA GLY A 678 30.59 24.30 15.20
C GLY A 678 31.34 24.14 16.53
N THR A 679 31.33 22.92 17.09
CA THR A 679 32.37 22.55 18.06
C THR A 679 33.72 22.83 17.40
N GLN A 680 34.50 23.76 17.94
CA GLN A 680 35.94 23.77 17.70
C GLN A 680 36.44 22.38 18.12
N SER A 681 36.65 21.49 17.15
CA SER A 681 37.32 20.24 17.43
C SER A 681 38.77 20.58 17.69
N SER A 682 39.14 20.62 18.97
CA SER A 682 40.47 20.16 19.39
C SER A 682 40.54 18.66 19.11
N LEU A 683 40.81 18.30 17.86
CA LEU A 683 41.29 17.00 17.40
C LEU A 683 42.33 17.22 16.32
#